data_AF-A0A1M7Y3K3-F1
#
_entry.id   AF-A0A1M7Y3K3-F1
#
_cell.length_a   1.000
_cell.length_b   1.000
_cell.length_c   1.000
_cell.angle_alpha   90.00
_cell.angle_beta   90.00
_cell.angle_gamma   90.00
#
_symmetry.space_group_name_H-M   'P 1'
#
loop_
_entity.id
_entity.type
_entity.pdbx_description
1 polymer ?
#
loop_
_entity_poly.entity_id
_entity_poly.type
_entity_poly.pdbx_seq_one_letter_code
_entity_poly.pdbx_strand_id
1 'polypeptide(L)'
;MENTKVKSLLLMKGSVGKKVKVLKDALAKALGESLHGYELDKGEVFDIATETALRAWQASVGLVPDGIAGPRTMSALGVAAEHELDVRVDVASVCTLFPYTKSSNISKNLPYVTAALAAFGLTNPQMIGVALGTIRAETEGFVPIAEMPSHFNTLPGQAPFSAYDNRRNIGNTRVGDGARYKGRGFVQLTGRANYENFGSLLDIPLAENPDLGCAPEIAACLLAAFLASKEKTITEGLATEDLKKIRRAVNGGSHGLDRFTDTFVKASELWGKARPRVMMAGEMAGEETLTAAQQRAASNVSSDPADLRDRPYTPPPRSLPEIYPDNADVKKFIGAYSKAGLILNQGREGACTGFGLACVINYLRWRASGAPGQFESVSPRMLYHFARRYDEYEGENYEGSSCRGALKGWFHNGVCLDSRWPYHPGDNSSLPLSGWDTDAAERTLGVYYRISTKAITDLQAAIHEVGAIYVSAYTHKGWETVGNTASPPSSHAGLPVITYNGVPSRKGGHAFALVGFNRKGFVIQNSWGTRWGAAGFALITYEDWLAHAMDAWVAAMGVPGVISGRLSSPKAAAGTTAAEGKVPESWWNEATAYQHSIVFGNNGRVERFDQVDGLTRTLQNQACVLPDSWFRNSQHKKKRLVIYAHGGLNSEESAIKRAQAMGRYFIGNGCYPLFLVWKSGLLESIGNILADKMYKGDDTRAQGFGDWLSDSVSDPLIEKTIGRPFARPLWSEMKENAILASESGRGGDLLVSALKSLAGSWGDNFELHLMGHSAGSIILGRLLDLFARQELIDKVASVHLYAPACTVAFANRHYAPQTKIMKNLYLDILSDAREQDDQVAQIYRKSLLYFVSNALEADHRMPILGMANVFNQQYSGWDGSSFTGETLSNWLNAVEICRLEKRLTIHDEQTIQTRLGNGSSMSPKIEKASHGGFDNNINVVEKSLKRITGSTELNLPVEDLVGF
;
A
#
# COMPACT_ATOMS: atom_id res chain seq x y z
N MET A 1 30.68 -15.16 -25.30
CA MET A 1 30.01 -16.43 -24.99
C MET A 1 28.52 -16.19 -25.16
N GLU A 2 27.91 -16.70 -26.23
CA GLU A 2 26.46 -16.80 -26.33
C GLU A 2 25.99 -17.81 -25.28
N ASN A 3 25.59 -17.32 -24.11
CA ASN A 3 25.07 -18.16 -23.05
C ASN A 3 23.56 -18.34 -23.31
N THR A 4 23.19 -19.37 -24.07
CA THR A 4 21.80 -19.74 -24.40
C THR A 4 20.92 -19.89 -23.14
N LYS A 5 21.53 -20.08 -21.96
CA LYS A 5 20.86 -20.10 -20.64
C LYS A 5 20.22 -18.76 -20.25
N VAL A 6 20.75 -17.62 -20.69
CA VAL A 6 20.24 -16.28 -20.32
C VAL A 6 19.10 -15.81 -21.22
N LYS A 7 19.05 -16.25 -22.49
CA LYS A 7 18.09 -15.85 -23.56
C LYS A 7 16.61 -16.26 -23.32
N SER A 8 16.18 -16.52 -22.09
CA SER A 8 14.77 -16.84 -21.77
C SER A 8 14.52 -16.84 -20.26
N LEU A 9 15.17 -15.94 -19.53
CA LEU A 9 15.03 -15.84 -18.08
C LEU A 9 13.74 -15.12 -17.67
N LEU A 10 13.32 -14.14 -18.48
CA LEU A 10 12.10 -13.36 -18.29
C LEU A 10 11.09 -13.76 -19.36
N LEU A 11 9.88 -14.09 -18.94
CA LEU A 11 8.74 -14.31 -19.83
C LEU A 11 7.72 -13.20 -19.62
N MET A 12 7.25 -12.63 -20.72
CA MET A 12 6.24 -11.57 -20.74
C MET A 12 5.38 -11.67 -21.99
N LYS A 13 4.36 -10.82 -22.12
CA LYS A 13 3.51 -10.80 -23.31
C LYS A 13 4.34 -10.71 -24.58
N GLY A 14 4.09 -11.63 -25.52
CA GLY A 14 4.84 -11.76 -26.77
C GLY A 14 5.94 -12.82 -26.74
N SER A 15 6.37 -13.28 -25.56
CA SER A 15 7.29 -14.43 -25.45
C SER A 15 6.63 -15.69 -26.03
N VAL A 16 7.42 -16.52 -26.72
CA VAL A 16 6.97 -17.79 -27.32
C VAL A 16 7.91 -18.92 -26.94
N GLY A 17 7.37 -20.12 -26.69
CA GLY A 17 8.10 -21.38 -26.60
C GLY A 17 7.72 -22.25 -25.41
N LYS A 18 8.38 -23.41 -25.28
CA LYS A 18 8.07 -24.43 -24.27
C LYS A 18 8.01 -23.92 -22.82
N LYS A 19 8.86 -22.95 -22.46
CA LYS A 19 8.85 -22.37 -21.09
C LYS A 19 7.54 -21.64 -20.78
N VAL A 20 6.91 -21.01 -21.77
CA VAL A 20 5.60 -20.37 -21.62
C VAL A 20 4.54 -21.43 -21.33
N LYS A 21 4.56 -22.57 -22.03
CA LYS A 21 3.63 -23.66 -21.76
C LYS A 21 3.77 -24.18 -20.32
N VAL A 22 5.00 -24.39 -19.85
CA VAL A 22 5.26 -24.81 -18.45
C VAL A 22 4.74 -23.77 -17.46
N LEU A 23 4.94 -22.48 -17.73
CA LEU A 23 4.36 -21.39 -16.94
C LEU A 23 2.83 -21.48 -16.89
N LYS A 24 2.17 -21.65 -18.04
CA LYS A 24 0.69 -21.75 -18.12
C LYS A 24 0.16 -22.96 -17.35
N ASP A 25 0.80 -24.12 -17.48
CA ASP A 25 0.42 -25.33 -16.76
C ASP A 25 0.54 -25.15 -15.23
N ALA A 26 1.65 -24.53 -14.78
CA ALA A 26 1.85 -24.23 -13.36
C ALA A 26 0.88 -23.17 -12.83
N LEU A 27 0.61 -22.14 -13.63
CA LEU A 27 -0.33 -21.07 -13.30
C LEU A 27 -1.77 -21.60 -13.21
N ALA A 28 -2.19 -22.45 -14.14
CA ALA A 28 -3.49 -23.12 -14.09
C ALA A 28 -3.64 -23.96 -12.82
N LYS A 29 -2.60 -24.71 -12.44
CA LYS A 29 -2.58 -25.47 -11.19
C LYS A 29 -2.63 -24.57 -9.95
N ALA A 30 -1.90 -23.45 -9.95
CA ALA A 30 -1.80 -22.55 -8.81
C ALA A 30 -3.08 -21.72 -8.60
N LEU A 31 -3.79 -21.34 -9.68
CA LEU A 31 -5.06 -20.64 -9.60
C LEU A 31 -6.23 -21.56 -9.21
N GLY A 32 -6.19 -22.84 -9.59
CA GLY A 32 -7.24 -23.81 -9.22
C GLY A 32 -8.63 -23.35 -9.66
N GLU A 33 -9.59 -23.27 -8.72
CA GLU A 33 -10.95 -22.79 -9.00
C GLU A 33 -10.99 -21.31 -9.42
N SER A 34 -10.03 -20.49 -8.97
CA SER A 34 -9.91 -19.08 -9.38
C SER A 34 -9.47 -18.92 -10.84
N LEU A 35 -9.15 -20.02 -11.54
CA LEU A 35 -8.93 -20.02 -12.97
C LEU A 35 -10.22 -19.72 -13.76
N HIS A 36 -11.40 -19.96 -13.17
CA HIS A 36 -12.69 -19.70 -13.82
C HIS A 36 -12.81 -18.23 -14.23
N GLY A 37 -12.65 -17.98 -15.54
CA GLY A 37 -12.67 -16.65 -16.13
C GLY A 37 -11.40 -16.29 -16.89
N TYR A 38 -10.30 -17.03 -16.73
CA TYR A 38 -9.06 -16.84 -17.49
C TYR A 38 -8.92 -17.94 -18.55
N GLU A 39 -9.07 -17.59 -19.82
CA GLU A 39 -8.94 -18.53 -20.94
C GLU A 39 -7.47 -18.85 -21.24
N LEU A 40 -6.83 -19.64 -20.38
CA LEU A 40 -5.47 -20.13 -20.62
C LEU A 40 -5.50 -21.29 -21.62
N ASP A 41 -5.11 -21.01 -22.87
CA ASP A 41 -4.91 -22.07 -23.86
C ASP A 41 -3.69 -22.97 -23.52
N LYS A 42 -3.56 -24.10 -24.24
CA LYS A 42 -2.42 -25.03 -24.09
C LYS A 42 -1.25 -24.74 -25.04
N GLY A 43 -1.28 -23.58 -25.70
CA GLY A 43 -0.27 -23.12 -26.65
C GLY A 43 1.03 -22.68 -25.99
N GLU A 44 1.98 -22.27 -26.82
CA GLU A 44 3.31 -21.82 -26.38
C GLU A 44 3.47 -20.29 -26.44
N VAL A 45 2.37 -19.55 -26.61
CA VAL A 45 2.39 -18.08 -26.73
C VAL A 45 1.96 -17.44 -25.41
N PHE A 46 2.76 -16.48 -24.94
CA PHE A 46 2.43 -15.67 -23.78
C PHE A 46 1.52 -14.54 -24.26
N ASP A 47 0.22 -14.84 -24.27
CA ASP A 47 -0.83 -13.93 -24.68
C ASP A 47 -1.33 -13.06 -23.51
N ILE A 48 -2.31 -12.22 -23.81
CA ILE A 48 -2.94 -11.35 -22.81
C ILE A 48 -3.66 -12.14 -21.70
N ALA A 49 -4.23 -13.31 -22.03
CA ALA A 49 -4.90 -14.15 -21.04
C ALA A 49 -3.90 -14.69 -20.02
N THR A 50 -2.71 -15.10 -20.48
CA THR A 50 -1.59 -15.54 -19.65
C THR A 50 -1.08 -14.41 -18.76
N GLU A 51 -0.88 -13.22 -19.32
CA GLU A 51 -0.44 -12.03 -18.56
C GLU A 51 -1.42 -11.68 -17.44
N THR A 52 -2.71 -11.65 -17.76
CA THR A 52 -3.76 -11.26 -16.82
C THR A 52 -3.99 -12.31 -15.74
N ALA A 53 -3.94 -13.59 -16.08
CA ALA A 53 -3.95 -14.68 -15.10
C ALA A 53 -2.72 -14.63 -14.19
N LEU A 54 -1.53 -14.32 -14.73
CA LEU A 54 -0.31 -14.23 -13.95
C LEU A 54 -0.38 -13.08 -12.94
N ARG A 55 -0.88 -11.90 -13.36
CA ARG A 55 -1.10 -10.76 -12.45
C ARG A 55 -2.05 -11.11 -11.31
N ALA A 56 -3.15 -11.80 -11.63
CA ALA A 56 -4.13 -12.21 -10.63
C ALA A 56 -3.51 -13.17 -9.61
N TRP A 57 -2.74 -14.15 -10.08
CA TRP A 57 -2.01 -15.05 -9.18
C TRP A 57 -0.96 -14.31 -8.35
N GLN A 58 -0.10 -13.49 -8.97
CA GLN A 58 0.93 -12.68 -8.29
C GLN A 58 0.31 -11.84 -7.17
N ALA A 59 -0.81 -11.16 -7.46
CA ALA A 59 -1.55 -10.41 -6.45
C ALA A 59 -2.04 -11.33 -5.32
N SER A 60 -2.61 -12.49 -5.63
CA SER A 60 -3.16 -13.41 -4.61
C SER A 60 -2.12 -13.93 -3.62
N VAL A 61 -0.85 -14.04 -4.05
CA VAL A 61 0.27 -14.50 -3.21
C VAL A 61 1.14 -13.36 -2.71
N GLY A 62 0.77 -12.10 -2.99
CA GLY A 62 1.46 -10.93 -2.49
C GLY A 62 2.77 -10.54 -3.21
N LEU A 63 2.97 -11.02 -4.44
CA LEU A 63 4.00 -10.51 -5.34
C LEU A 63 3.51 -9.24 -6.04
N VAL A 64 4.45 -8.46 -6.59
CA VAL A 64 4.10 -7.33 -7.46
C VAL A 64 3.37 -7.87 -8.70
N PRO A 65 2.11 -7.47 -8.96
CA PRO A 65 1.30 -8.03 -10.04
C PRO A 65 1.63 -7.35 -11.37
N ASP A 66 2.89 -7.46 -11.81
CA ASP A 66 3.39 -6.84 -13.04
C ASP A 66 3.09 -7.65 -14.31
N GLY A 67 2.77 -8.94 -14.16
CA GLY A 67 2.54 -9.86 -15.27
C GLY A 67 3.83 -10.35 -15.92
N ILE A 68 4.97 -10.23 -15.22
CA ILE A 68 6.28 -10.69 -15.68
C ILE A 68 6.67 -11.95 -14.91
N ALA A 69 6.97 -13.02 -15.63
CA ALA A 69 7.47 -14.26 -15.05
C ALA A 69 9.00 -14.33 -15.17
N GLY A 70 9.69 -13.89 -14.13
CA GLY A 70 11.14 -14.05 -13.96
C GLY A 70 11.52 -15.07 -12.89
N PRO A 71 12.80 -15.12 -12.47
CA PRO A 71 13.31 -16.10 -11.50
C PRO A 71 12.48 -16.21 -10.22
N ARG A 72 12.08 -15.09 -9.63
CA ARG A 72 11.31 -15.07 -8.38
C ARG A 72 9.91 -15.62 -8.59
N THR A 73 9.23 -15.14 -9.63
CA THR A 73 7.89 -15.60 -10.00
C THR A 73 7.87 -17.09 -10.38
N MET A 74 8.83 -17.55 -11.17
CA MET A 74 8.94 -18.94 -11.61
C MET A 74 9.26 -19.90 -10.46
N SER A 75 10.10 -19.47 -9.52
CA SER A 75 10.38 -20.24 -8.28
C SER A 75 9.15 -20.31 -7.39
N ALA A 76 8.42 -19.21 -7.24
CA ALA A 76 7.18 -19.16 -6.45
C ALA A 76 6.05 -20.05 -7.02
N LEU A 77 6.02 -20.24 -8.34
CA LEU A 77 5.09 -21.19 -9.00
C LEU A 77 5.57 -22.65 -8.92
N GLY A 78 6.75 -22.91 -8.37
CA GLY A 78 7.37 -24.25 -8.34
C GLY A 78 7.81 -24.74 -9.72
N VAL A 79 7.98 -23.85 -10.70
CA VAL A 79 8.44 -24.18 -12.06
C VAL A 79 9.97 -24.27 -12.12
N ALA A 80 10.64 -23.38 -11.42
CA ALA A 80 12.09 -23.39 -11.24
C ALA A 80 12.42 -23.80 -9.81
N ALA A 81 13.52 -24.52 -9.62
CA ALA A 81 14.05 -24.77 -8.29
C ALA A 81 14.42 -23.44 -7.61
N GLU A 82 14.24 -23.36 -6.29
CA GLU A 82 14.88 -22.30 -5.51
C GLU A 82 16.39 -22.43 -5.71
N HIS A 83 17.00 -21.42 -6.32
CA HIS A 83 18.43 -21.43 -6.55
C HIS A 83 19.12 -21.02 -5.24
N GLU A 84 19.81 -21.96 -4.60
CA GLU A 84 20.53 -21.71 -3.36
C GLU A 84 21.73 -20.78 -3.60
N LEU A 85 21.89 -19.79 -2.73
CA LEU A 85 23.11 -18.98 -2.63
C LEU A 85 24.12 -19.71 -1.74
N ASP A 86 25.42 -19.47 -1.95
CA ASP A 86 26.49 -20.10 -1.15
C ASP A 86 26.45 -19.66 0.32
N VAL A 87 25.78 -18.53 0.58
CA VAL A 87 25.54 -17.97 1.91
C VAL A 87 24.07 -17.63 2.11
N ARG A 88 23.61 -17.69 3.36
CA ARG A 88 22.27 -17.27 3.73
C ARG A 88 22.18 -15.74 3.67
N VAL A 89 21.36 -15.25 2.74
CA VAL A 89 21.02 -13.83 2.59
C VAL A 89 19.55 -13.66 2.96
N ASP A 90 19.29 -13.07 4.12
CA ASP A 90 17.95 -12.77 4.60
C ASP A 90 17.79 -11.31 5.01
N VAL A 91 16.54 -10.90 5.27
CA VAL A 91 16.23 -9.50 5.59
C VAL A 91 17.02 -8.98 6.79
N ALA A 92 17.29 -9.82 7.79
CA ALA A 92 18.07 -9.42 8.96
C ALA A 92 19.51 -9.11 8.57
N SER A 93 20.16 -10.05 7.87
CA SER A 93 21.53 -9.84 7.37
C SER A 93 21.64 -8.57 6.51
N VAL A 94 20.67 -8.30 5.65
CA VAL A 94 20.68 -7.12 4.78
C VAL A 94 20.35 -5.84 5.56
N CYS A 95 19.48 -5.87 6.58
CA CYS A 95 19.27 -4.71 7.46
C CYS A 95 20.54 -4.31 8.22
N THR A 96 21.42 -5.26 8.57
CA THR A 96 22.74 -4.94 9.13
C THR A 96 23.63 -4.20 8.13
N LEU A 97 23.56 -4.59 6.85
CA LEU A 97 24.30 -3.99 5.75
C LEU A 97 23.72 -2.63 5.33
N PHE A 98 22.43 -2.42 5.58
CA PHE A 98 21.65 -1.23 5.28
C PHE A 98 20.99 -0.69 6.56
N PRO A 99 21.76 -0.11 7.51
CA PRO A 99 21.20 0.73 8.56
C PRO A 99 20.42 1.86 7.87
N TYR A 100 19.47 2.61 8.43
CA TYR A 100 18.72 3.65 7.70
C TYR A 100 17.77 3.21 6.57
N THR A 101 17.90 2.01 5.98
CA THR A 101 16.95 1.53 4.98
C THR A 101 15.77 0.83 5.62
N LYS A 102 14.56 1.18 5.18
CA LYS A 102 13.31 0.56 5.64
C LYS A 102 13.33 -0.95 5.42
N SER A 103 12.99 -1.70 6.46
CA SER A 103 13.03 -3.16 6.44
C SER A 103 11.97 -3.75 5.48
N SER A 104 10.84 -3.05 5.32
CA SER A 104 9.78 -3.31 4.34
C SER A 104 10.29 -3.31 2.91
N ASN A 105 11.09 -2.31 2.51
CA ASN A 105 11.69 -2.25 1.18
C ASN A 105 12.63 -3.43 0.91
N ILE A 106 13.46 -3.78 1.89
CA ILE A 106 14.36 -4.94 1.81
C ILE A 106 13.53 -6.23 1.70
N SER A 107 12.55 -6.43 2.58
CA SER A 107 11.68 -7.61 2.57
C SER A 107 10.93 -7.77 1.25
N LYS A 108 10.51 -6.67 0.64
CA LYS A 108 9.79 -6.66 -0.63
C LYS A 108 10.69 -7.01 -1.82
N ASN A 109 11.90 -6.45 -1.88
CA ASN A 109 12.74 -6.52 -3.08
C ASN A 109 13.86 -7.57 -3.01
N LEU A 110 14.30 -7.97 -1.81
CA LEU A 110 15.41 -8.92 -1.63
C LEU A 110 15.14 -10.29 -2.28
N PRO A 111 13.92 -10.85 -2.24
CA PRO A 111 13.63 -12.11 -2.93
C PRO A 111 13.82 -12.03 -4.45
N TYR A 112 13.55 -10.87 -5.07
CA TYR A 112 13.81 -10.66 -6.51
C TYR A 112 15.32 -10.61 -6.79
N VAL A 113 16.08 -9.86 -5.97
CA VAL A 113 17.53 -9.71 -6.10
C VAL A 113 18.23 -11.06 -5.96
N THR A 114 17.93 -11.81 -4.89
CA THR A 114 18.55 -13.10 -4.61
C THR A 114 18.23 -14.14 -5.68
N ALA A 115 16.97 -14.24 -6.12
CA ALA A 115 16.58 -15.13 -7.21
C ALA A 115 17.28 -14.79 -8.54
N ALA A 116 17.43 -13.51 -8.87
CA ALA A 116 18.15 -13.08 -10.05
C ALA A 116 19.66 -13.39 -9.97
N LEU A 117 20.33 -13.06 -8.87
CA LEU A 117 21.75 -13.37 -8.69
C LEU A 117 22.01 -14.87 -8.83
N ALA A 118 21.18 -15.69 -8.20
CA ALA A 118 21.31 -17.13 -8.25
C ALA A 118 21.04 -17.71 -9.65
N ALA A 119 20.07 -17.16 -10.39
CA ALA A 119 19.81 -17.53 -11.78
C ALA A 119 20.98 -17.18 -12.74
N PHE A 120 21.76 -16.14 -12.41
CA PHE A 120 22.98 -15.78 -13.14
C PHE A 120 24.24 -16.49 -12.63
N GLY A 121 24.13 -17.35 -11.62
CA GLY A 121 25.28 -18.05 -11.02
C GLY A 121 26.17 -17.17 -10.14
N LEU A 122 25.70 -15.98 -9.75
CA LEU A 122 26.40 -15.02 -8.89
C LEU A 122 26.16 -15.34 -7.40
N THR A 123 26.46 -16.58 -7.00
CA THR A 123 26.05 -17.14 -5.69
C THR A 123 27.06 -16.94 -4.57
N ASN A 124 28.32 -16.63 -4.89
CA ASN A 124 29.38 -16.53 -3.90
C ASN A 124 29.26 -15.26 -3.02
N PRO A 125 29.70 -15.31 -1.75
CA PRO A 125 29.52 -14.20 -0.80
C PRO A 125 30.16 -12.88 -1.23
N GLN A 126 31.30 -12.92 -1.93
CA GLN A 126 31.96 -11.71 -2.41
C GLN A 126 31.11 -11.03 -3.49
N MET A 127 30.59 -11.79 -4.45
CA MET A 127 29.72 -11.26 -5.50
C MET A 127 28.38 -10.75 -4.95
N ILE A 128 27.81 -11.44 -3.97
CA ILE A 128 26.63 -10.96 -3.24
C ILE A 128 26.95 -9.62 -2.54
N GLY A 129 28.11 -9.52 -1.88
CA GLY A 129 28.59 -8.28 -1.27
C GLY A 129 28.71 -7.14 -2.28
N VAL A 130 29.24 -7.41 -3.49
CA VAL A 130 29.31 -6.43 -4.59
C VAL A 130 27.92 -6.00 -5.07
N ALA A 131 26.99 -6.95 -5.19
CA ALA A 131 25.62 -6.65 -5.61
C ALA A 131 24.89 -5.76 -4.59
N LEU A 132 24.94 -6.13 -3.31
CA LEU A 132 24.34 -5.34 -2.23
C LEU A 132 25.03 -3.98 -2.06
N GLY A 133 26.36 -3.92 -2.16
CA GLY A 133 27.10 -2.66 -2.16
C GLY A 133 26.69 -1.74 -3.31
N THR A 134 26.43 -2.31 -4.49
CA THR A 134 25.93 -1.57 -5.66
C THR A 134 24.54 -1.00 -5.38
N ILE A 135 23.60 -1.82 -4.89
CA ILE A 135 22.23 -1.38 -4.54
C ILE A 135 22.27 -0.23 -3.54
N ARG A 136 23.12 -0.32 -2.50
CA ARG A 136 23.22 0.73 -1.49
C ARG A 136 23.78 2.03 -2.04
N ALA A 137 24.84 1.94 -2.85
CA ALA A 137 25.46 3.12 -3.45
C ALA A 137 24.50 3.86 -4.40
N GLU A 138 23.62 3.14 -5.11
CA GLU A 138 22.73 3.71 -6.11
C GLU A 138 21.38 4.16 -5.56
N THR A 139 20.77 3.33 -4.71
CA THR A 139 19.37 3.53 -4.31
C THR A 139 19.22 3.77 -2.82
N GLU A 140 20.16 3.30 -1.99
CA GLU A 140 20.13 3.19 -0.50
C GLU A 140 18.86 2.54 0.04
N GLY A 141 17.69 3.09 -0.28
CA GLY A 141 16.36 2.65 0.08
C GLY A 141 15.98 1.24 -0.40
N PHE A 142 16.83 0.54 -1.16
CA PHE A 142 16.60 -0.83 -1.64
C PHE A 142 15.31 -0.97 -2.46
N VAL A 143 15.06 0.02 -3.32
CA VAL A 143 13.90 0.07 -4.23
C VAL A 143 14.42 0.33 -5.64
N PRO A 144 13.89 -0.35 -6.67
CA PRO A 144 14.21 0.01 -8.05
C PRO A 144 13.59 1.38 -8.36
N ILE A 145 14.43 2.38 -8.60
CA ILE A 145 14.00 3.77 -8.84
C ILE A 145 14.42 4.24 -10.23
N ALA A 146 13.68 5.21 -10.75
CA ALA A 146 14.14 6.02 -11.87
C ALA A 146 14.92 7.23 -11.33
N GLU A 147 16.00 7.58 -12.03
CA GLU A 147 16.79 8.77 -11.74
C GLU A 147 15.90 10.02 -11.77
N MET A 148 16.18 10.95 -10.86
CA MET A 148 15.44 12.20 -10.70
C MET A 148 16.19 13.36 -11.36
N PRO A 149 15.49 14.39 -11.87
CA PRO A 149 16.15 15.61 -12.34
C PRO A 149 17.02 16.23 -11.24
N SER A 150 18.24 16.60 -11.60
CA SER A 150 19.22 17.25 -10.74
C SER A 150 20.06 18.22 -11.56
N HIS A 151 20.79 19.11 -10.89
CA HIS A 151 21.73 19.99 -11.58
C HIS A 151 22.89 19.25 -12.28
N PHE A 152 23.11 17.96 -11.97
CA PHE A 152 24.14 17.13 -12.60
C PHE A 152 23.68 16.50 -13.91
N ASN A 153 22.40 16.21 -14.05
CA ASN A 153 21.81 15.59 -15.24
C ASN A 153 20.97 16.55 -16.08
N THR A 154 20.64 17.73 -15.56
CA THR A 154 19.82 18.74 -16.22
C THR A 154 20.61 20.03 -16.35
N LEU A 155 20.82 20.49 -17.60
CA LEU A 155 21.50 21.75 -17.86
C LEU A 155 20.59 22.93 -17.43
N PRO A 156 21.15 24.01 -16.86
CA PRO A 156 20.37 25.18 -16.47
C PRO A 156 19.52 25.72 -17.63
N GLY A 157 18.21 25.92 -17.38
CA GLY A 157 17.26 26.44 -18.37
C GLY A 157 16.85 25.47 -19.47
N GLN A 158 17.24 24.19 -19.39
CA GLN A 158 16.93 23.15 -20.39
C GLN A 158 15.94 22.12 -19.83
N ALA A 159 15.44 21.25 -20.72
CA ALA A 159 14.56 20.15 -20.34
C ALA A 159 15.25 19.17 -19.36
N PRO A 160 14.49 18.46 -18.49
CA PRO A 160 15.04 17.45 -17.59
C PRO A 160 15.91 16.42 -18.33
N PHE A 161 17.04 16.03 -17.73
CA PHE A 161 18.03 15.09 -18.29
C PHE A 161 18.76 15.56 -19.56
N SER A 162 18.64 16.84 -19.93
CA SER A 162 19.30 17.43 -21.10
C SER A 162 20.83 17.27 -21.12
N ALA A 163 21.49 17.09 -19.96
CA ALA A 163 22.93 16.85 -19.93
C ALA A 163 23.33 15.47 -20.50
N TYR A 164 22.35 14.57 -20.69
CA TYR A 164 22.54 13.26 -21.31
C TYR A 164 22.19 13.23 -22.80
N ASP A 165 21.51 14.26 -23.30
CA ASP A 165 21.22 14.37 -24.72
C ASP A 165 22.53 14.45 -25.53
N ASN A 166 22.54 13.79 -26.69
CA ASN A 166 23.69 13.72 -27.59
C ASN A 166 25.00 13.17 -26.98
N ARG A 167 24.96 12.54 -25.80
CA ARG A 167 26.12 11.81 -25.24
C ARG A 167 26.37 10.51 -26.00
N ARG A 168 27.18 10.60 -27.05
CA ARG A 168 27.52 9.46 -27.93
C ARG A 168 28.18 8.29 -27.18
N ASN A 169 28.91 8.55 -26.09
CA ASN A 169 29.56 7.50 -25.29
C ASN A 169 28.58 6.59 -24.55
N ILE A 170 27.33 6.99 -24.37
CA ILE A 170 26.24 6.17 -23.80
C ILE A 170 25.16 5.82 -24.85
N GLY A 171 25.46 6.06 -26.13
CA GLY A 171 24.57 5.79 -27.26
C GLY A 171 23.47 6.83 -27.50
N ASN A 172 23.41 7.90 -26.72
CA ASN A 172 22.39 8.95 -26.92
C ASN A 172 22.78 9.80 -28.13
N THR A 173 21.87 9.93 -29.10
CA THR A 173 22.15 10.55 -30.41
C THR A 173 21.26 11.74 -30.76
N ARG A 174 20.20 11.98 -29.99
CA ARG A 174 19.25 13.07 -30.22
C ARG A 174 18.77 13.71 -28.93
N VAL A 175 18.20 14.90 -29.04
CA VAL A 175 17.47 15.57 -27.94
C VAL A 175 16.29 14.71 -27.50
N GLY A 176 16.09 14.58 -26.19
CA GLY A 176 15.08 13.72 -25.58
C GLY A 176 15.54 12.30 -25.27
N ASP A 177 16.71 11.87 -25.77
CA ASP A 177 17.29 10.56 -25.38
C ASP A 177 17.67 10.53 -23.90
N GLY A 178 18.10 11.67 -23.33
CA GLY A 178 18.44 11.79 -21.92
C GLY A 178 17.27 11.46 -21.01
N ALA A 179 16.10 12.04 -21.29
CA ALA A 179 14.88 11.78 -20.52
C ALA A 179 14.36 10.35 -20.74
N ARG A 180 14.47 9.83 -21.96
CA ARG A 180 14.00 8.48 -22.33
C ARG A 180 14.86 7.38 -21.69
N TYR A 181 16.19 7.51 -21.76
CA TYR A 181 17.17 6.51 -21.29
C TYR A 181 17.94 6.98 -20.04
N LYS A 182 17.26 7.65 -19.11
CA LYS A 182 17.77 8.01 -17.77
C LYS A 182 18.04 6.77 -16.90
N GLY A 183 18.77 6.92 -15.79
CA GLY A 183 19.05 5.83 -14.87
C GLY A 183 17.78 5.12 -14.37
N ARG A 184 17.76 3.78 -14.37
CA ARG A 184 16.65 2.97 -13.82
C ARG A 184 17.12 1.70 -13.11
N GLY A 185 16.32 1.25 -12.14
CA GLY A 185 16.51 -0.01 -11.42
C GLY A 185 17.60 0.05 -10.36
N PHE A 186 17.99 -1.12 -9.81
CA PHE A 186 18.98 -1.21 -8.73
C PHE A 186 20.39 -0.78 -9.13
N VAL A 187 20.73 -0.91 -10.41
CA VAL A 187 22.05 -0.57 -10.96
C VAL A 187 22.09 0.82 -11.62
N GLN A 188 20.94 1.53 -11.66
CA GLN A 188 20.79 2.81 -12.38
C GLN A 188 21.30 2.72 -13.84
N LEU A 189 20.67 1.83 -14.62
CA LEU A 189 21.02 1.61 -16.03
C LEU A 189 20.74 2.89 -16.86
N THR A 190 21.78 3.49 -17.44
CA THR A 190 21.69 4.79 -18.15
C THR A 190 22.23 4.72 -19.58
N GLY A 191 21.52 5.36 -20.50
CA GLY A 191 21.92 5.56 -21.90
C GLY A 191 21.39 4.51 -22.88
N ARG A 192 21.01 4.96 -24.08
CA ARG A 192 20.40 4.14 -25.14
C ARG A 192 21.16 2.82 -25.40
N ALA A 193 22.49 2.88 -25.49
CA ALA A 193 23.30 1.69 -25.79
C ALA A 193 23.15 0.60 -24.72
N ASN A 194 23.03 0.99 -23.45
CA ASN A 194 22.81 0.04 -22.36
C ASN A 194 21.40 -0.56 -22.41
N TYR A 195 20.38 0.25 -22.70
CA TYR A 195 19.00 -0.24 -22.85
C TYR A 195 18.87 -1.25 -24.01
N GLU A 196 19.51 -0.98 -25.14
CA GLU A 196 19.53 -1.88 -26.30
C GLU A 196 20.32 -3.17 -26.00
N ASN A 197 21.51 -3.05 -25.41
CA ASN A 197 22.38 -4.19 -25.11
C ASN A 197 21.76 -5.14 -24.06
N PHE A 198 21.34 -4.60 -22.92
CA PHE A 198 20.74 -5.41 -21.86
C PHE A 198 19.31 -5.87 -22.19
N GLY A 199 18.57 -5.09 -22.98
CA GLY A 199 17.29 -5.53 -23.55
C GLY A 199 17.46 -6.77 -24.42
N SER A 200 18.45 -6.75 -25.34
CA SER A 200 18.78 -7.90 -26.18
C SER A 200 19.31 -9.10 -25.38
N LEU A 201 20.16 -8.86 -24.37
CA LEU A 201 20.71 -9.92 -23.52
C LEU A 201 19.61 -10.68 -22.73
N LEU A 202 18.62 -9.94 -22.24
CA LEU A 202 17.52 -10.48 -21.44
C LEU A 202 16.29 -10.89 -22.28
N ASP A 203 16.32 -10.65 -23.60
CA ASP A 203 15.22 -10.86 -24.53
C ASP A 203 13.94 -10.07 -24.15
N ILE A 204 14.11 -8.78 -23.84
CA ILE A 204 13.02 -7.88 -23.43
C ILE A 204 13.05 -6.57 -24.24
N PRO A 205 11.89 -5.94 -24.53
CA PRO A 205 11.79 -4.70 -25.30
C PRO A 205 12.14 -3.47 -24.46
N LEU A 206 13.32 -3.46 -23.81
CA LEU A 206 13.71 -2.45 -22.83
C LEU A 206 13.95 -1.06 -23.46
N ALA A 207 14.51 -0.99 -24.68
CA ALA A 207 14.71 0.29 -25.36
C ALA A 207 13.40 0.93 -25.84
N GLU A 208 12.43 0.09 -26.21
CA GLU A 208 11.09 0.52 -26.62
C GLU A 208 10.28 0.95 -25.40
N ASN A 209 10.39 0.21 -24.29
CA ASN A 209 9.70 0.45 -23.03
C ASN A 209 10.69 0.61 -21.85
N PRO A 210 11.40 1.75 -21.74
CA PRO A 210 12.43 1.97 -20.71
C PRO A 210 11.97 1.78 -19.27
N ASP A 211 10.71 2.08 -18.95
CA ASP A 211 10.17 1.98 -17.60
C ASP A 211 10.09 0.55 -17.04
N LEU A 212 10.19 -0.46 -17.92
CA LEU A 212 10.39 -1.85 -17.51
C LEU A 212 11.61 -2.03 -16.59
N GLY A 213 12.64 -1.17 -16.72
CA GLY A 213 13.83 -1.20 -15.86
C GLY A 213 13.56 -0.93 -14.38
N CYS A 214 12.35 -0.45 -14.02
CA CYS A 214 11.93 -0.25 -12.63
C CYS A 214 11.05 -1.39 -12.08
N ALA A 215 10.59 -2.33 -12.92
CA ALA A 215 9.86 -3.50 -12.43
C ALA A 215 10.82 -4.37 -11.57
N PRO A 216 10.48 -4.77 -10.33
CA PRO A 216 11.43 -5.42 -9.41
C PRO A 216 12.13 -6.65 -10.00
N GLU A 217 11.39 -7.50 -10.71
CA GLU A 217 11.90 -8.70 -11.36
C GLU A 217 12.92 -8.36 -12.47
N ILE A 218 12.60 -7.39 -13.33
CA ILE A 218 13.49 -6.92 -14.39
C ILE A 218 14.69 -6.18 -13.82
N ALA A 219 14.49 -5.28 -12.85
CA ALA A 219 15.54 -4.51 -12.21
C ALA A 219 16.58 -5.42 -11.52
N ALA A 220 16.12 -6.50 -10.88
CA ALA A 220 16.99 -7.52 -10.29
C ALA A 220 17.78 -8.28 -11.36
N CYS A 221 17.12 -8.70 -12.45
CA CYS A 221 17.79 -9.34 -13.58
C CYS A 221 18.79 -8.41 -14.28
N LEU A 222 18.49 -7.11 -14.39
CA LEU A 222 19.41 -6.10 -14.92
C LEU A 222 20.64 -5.94 -14.04
N LEU A 223 20.47 -5.88 -12.71
CA LEU A 223 21.60 -5.86 -11.77
C LEU A 223 22.49 -7.09 -11.98
N ALA A 224 21.91 -8.29 -11.95
CA ALA A 224 22.65 -9.54 -12.09
C ALA A 224 23.35 -9.64 -13.47
N ALA A 225 22.65 -9.31 -14.56
CA ALA A 225 23.21 -9.30 -15.90
C ALA A 225 24.36 -8.29 -16.05
N PHE A 226 24.23 -7.11 -15.44
CA PHE A 226 25.27 -6.10 -15.48
C PHE A 226 26.53 -6.58 -14.75
N LEU A 227 26.37 -7.12 -13.54
CA LEU A 227 27.49 -7.68 -12.76
C LEU A 227 28.16 -8.84 -13.51
N ALA A 228 27.38 -9.76 -14.08
CA ALA A 228 27.90 -10.85 -14.90
C ALA A 228 28.71 -10.32 -16.11
N SER A 229 28.27 -9.24 -16.76
CA SER A 229 29.01 -8.62 -17.87
C SER A 229 30.37 -8.02 -17.45
N LYS A 230 30.56 -7.76 -16.14
CA LYS A 230 31.77 -7.20 -15.53
C LYS A 230 32.52 -8.19 -14.64
N GLU A 231 32.10 -9.45 -14.60
CA GLU A 231 32.56 -10.45 -13.63
C GLU A 231 34.09 -10.59 -13.62
N LYS A 232 34.72 -10.60 -14.80
CA LYS A 232 36.18 -10.65 -14.91
C LYS A 232 36.85 -9.48 -14.19
N THR A 233 36.40 -8.25 -14.44
CA THR A 233 36.98 -7.04 -13.83
C THR A 233 36.70 -6.97 -12.33
N ILE A 234 35.51 -7.42 -11.91
CA ILE A 234 35.15 -7.54 -10.49
C ILE A 234 36.08 -8.54 -9.79
N THR A 235 36.27 -9.72 -10.37
CA THR A 235 37.14 -10.78 -9.83
C THR A 235 38.58 -10.31 -9.70
N GLU A 236 39.12 -9.62 -10.71
CA GLU A 236 40.46 -9.01 -10.63
C GLU A 236 40.55 -7.97 -9.52
N GLY A 237 39.52 -7.11 -9.37
CA GLY A 237 39.47 -6.11 -8.31
C GLY A 237 39.37 -6.72 -6.92
N LEU A 238 38.62 -7.82 -6.76
CA LEU A 238 38.53 -8.58 -5.52
C LEU A 238 39.88 -9.20 -5.16
N ALA A 239 40.61 -9.75 -6.14
CA ALA A 239 41.93 -10.34 -5.93
C ALA A 239 43.00 -9.33 -5.48
N THR A 240 42.85 -8.06 -5.86
CA THR A 240 43.75 -6.96 -5.45
C THR A 240 43.18 -6.08 -4.34
N GLU A 241 42.03 -6.44 -3.77
CA GLU A 241 41.27 -5.63 -2.79
C GLU A 241 40.98 -4.18 -3.24
N ASP A 242 40.92 -3.94 -4.56
CA ASP A 242 40.68 -2.62 -5.14
C ASP A 242 39.18 -2.40 -5.38
N LEU A 243 38.47 -2.07 -4.29
CA LEU A 243 37.02 -1.78 -4.32
C LEU A 243 36.68 -0.57 -5.23
N LYS A 244 37.62 0.35 -5.44
CA LYS A 244 37.44 1.50 -6.34
C LYS A 244 37.45 1.05 -7.81
N LYS A 245 38.31 0.11 -8.18
CA LYS A 245 38.29 -0.53 -9.51
C LYS A 245 36.98 -1.27 -9.74
N ILE A 246 36.49 -2.04 -8.75
CA ILE A 246 35.19 -2.72 -8.82
C ILE A 246 34.07 -1.70 -9.04
N ARG A 247 34.00 -0.65 -8.21
CA ARG A 247 32.97 0.39 -8.29
C ARG A 247 32.93 1.09 -9.66
N ARG A 248 34.10 1.43 -10.19
CA ARG A 248 34.23 2.05 -11.53
C ARG A 248 33.81 1.11 -12.65
N ALA A 249 34.04 -0.18 -12.52
CA ALA A 249 33.63 -1.16 -13.51
C ALA A 249 32.10 -1.29 -13.61
N VAL A 250 31.40 -1.16 -12.48
CA VAL A 250 29.94 -1.25 -12.42
C VAL A 250 29.27 0.05 -12.86
N ASN A 251 29.62 1.21 -12.28
CA ASN A 251 28.87 2.46 -12.54
C ASN A 251 29.65 3.57 -13.25
N GLY A 252 30.80 3.26 -13.85
CA GLY A 252 31.57 4.20 -14.67
C GLY A 252 32.25 5.34 -13.88
N GLY A 253 32.11 5.37 -12.55
CA GLY A 253 32.66 6.37 -11.64
C GLY A 253 32.87 5.84 -10.23
N SER A 254 33.19 6.72 -9.28
CA SER A 254 33.38 6.37 -7.85
C SER A 254 32.37 7.04 -6.91
N HIS A 255 31.24 7.49 -7.42
CA HIS A 255 30.14 8.00 -6.60
C HIS A 255 29.57 6.88 -5.71
N GLY A 256 29.29 7.19 -4.45
CA GLY A 256 28.81 6.22 -3.45
C GLY A 256 29.84 5.14 -3.06
N LEU A 257 31.14 5.36 -3.33
CA LEU A 257 32.20 4.40 -2.99
C LEU A 257 32.29 4.10 -1.49
N ASP A 258 32.03 5.10 -0.66
CA ASP A 258 31.94 5.00 0.80
C ASP A 258 30.87 3.98 1.22
N ARG A 259 29.65 4.13 0.71
CA ARG A 259 28.51 3.23 0.99
C ARG A 259 28.75 1.84 0.43
N PHE A 260 29.29 1.75 -0.78
CA PHE A 260 29.68 0.49 -1.40
C PHE A 260 30.70 -0.26 -0.54
N THR A 261 31.76 0.44 -0.11
CA THR A 261 32.85 -0.12 0.70
C THR A 261 32.34 -0.57 2.06
N ASP A 262 31.61 0.28 2.77
CA ASP A 262 31.01 -0.05 4.08
C ASP A 262 30.15 -1.32 4.00
N THR A 263 29.34 -1.43 2.96
CA THR A 263 28.50 -2.63 2.73
C THR A 263 29.31 -3.87 2.43
N PHE A 264 30.29 -3.76 1.53
CA PHE A 264 31.12 -4.89 1.12
C PHE A 264 31.96 -5.42 2.29
N VAL A 265 32.53 -4.53 3.09
CA VAL A 265 33.31 -4.89 4.29
C VAL A 265 32.42 -5.59 5.32
N LYS A 266 31.25 -5.01 5.67
CA LYS A 266 30.31 -5.63 6.60
C LYS A 266 29.81 -7.00 6.10
N ALA A 267 29.55 -7.13 4.80
CA ALA A 267 29.17 -8.40 4.19
C ALA A 267 30.30 -9.44 4.28
N SER A 268 31.54 -9.02 4.05
CA SER A 268 32.72 -9.87 4.18
C SER A 268 32.97 -10.29 5.62
N GLU A 269 32.71 -9.43 6.61
CA GLU A 269 32.79 -9.78 8.03
C GLU A 269 31.69 -10.75 8.45
N LEU A 270 30.46 -10.51 7.98
CA LEU A 270 29.29 -11.33 8.29
C LEU A 270 29.41 -12.74 7.72
N TRP A 271 29.85 -12.85 6.46
CA TRP A 271 29.91 -14.12 5.73
C TRP A 271 31.29 -14.74 5.65
N GLY A 272 32.38 -14.00 5.88
CA GLY A 272 33.76 -14.50 5.86
C GLY A 272 34.10 -15.46 7.01
N LYS A 273 33.25 -15.55 8.04
CA LYS A 273 33.35 -16.57 9.11
C LYS A 273 32.56 -17.85 8.82
N ALA A 274 31.78 -17.90 7.74
CA ALA A 274 31.01 -19.09 7.38
C ALA A 274 31.94 -20.11 6.69
N ARG A 275 32.12 -21.29 7.30
CA ARG A 275 32.83 -22.40 6.65
C ARG A 275 32.12 -22.78 5.34
N PRO A 276 32.84 -23.00 4.22
CA PRO A 276 32.22 -23.53 3.02
C PRO A 276 31.60 -24.90 3.32
N ARG A 277 30.38 -25.12 2.83
CA ARG A 277 29.67 -26.40 2.93
C ARG A 277 30.44 -27.42 2.08
N VAL A 278 31.24 -28.28 2.70
CA VAL A 278 31.91 -29.38 2.02
C VAL A 278 30.82 -30.33 1.51
N MET A 279 30.73 -30.50 0.19
CA MET A 279 30.01 -31.61 -0.42
C MET A 279 30.72 -32.91 -0.02
N MET A 280 30.17 -33.64 0.95
CA MET A 280 30.57 -35.04 1.19
C MET A 280 29.53 -35.94 0.54
N ALA A 281 29.97 -36.62 -0.52
CA ALA A 281 29.27 -37.75 -1.09
C ALA A 281 29.42 -38.95 -0.14
N GLY A 282 28.28 -39.54 0.24
CA GLY A 282 28.14 -40.92 0.69
C GLY A 282 28.94 -41.36 1.91
N GLU A 283 28.33 -41.30 3.09
CA GLU A 283 28.47 -42.34 4.11
C GLU A 283 27.31 -42.25 5.11
N MET A 284 26.51 -43.31 5.19
CA MET A 284 25.50 -43.49 6.23
C MET A 284 26.22 -43.76 7.56
N ALA A 285 26.19 -42.78 8.47
CA ALA A 285 26.62 -42.94 9.85
C ALA A 285 25.55 -42.34 10.78
N GLY A 286 25.28 -43.04 11.88
CA GLY A 286 24.04 -42.95 12.66
C GLY A 286 23.70 -41.57 13.22
N GLU A 287 22.39 -41.34 13.36
CA GLU A 287 21.82 -40.20 14.07
C GLU A 287 22.27 -40.18 15.54
N GLU A 288 23.33 -39.44 15.85
CA GLU A 288 23.55 -38.93 17.20
C GLU A 288 22.56 -37.79 17.45
N THR A 289 21.54 -38.07 18.25
CA THR A 289 20.58 -37.09 18.78
C THR A 289 21.30 -35.96 19.53
N LEU A 290 21.47 -34.82 18.86
CA LEU A 290 21.93 -33.58 19.48
C LEU A 290 20.94 -33.10 20.54
N THR A 291 21.44 -32.60 21.66
CA THR A 291 20.63 -32.13 22.80
C THR A 291 19.90 -30.82 22.46
N ALA A 292 18.69 -30.64 23.03
CA ALA A 292 17.83 -29.45 22.82
C ALA A 292 18.53 -28.11 23.09
N ALA A 293 19.62 -28.09 23.88
CA ALA A 293 20.40 -26.90 24.18
C ALA A 293 21.20 -26.35 22.98
N GLN A 294 21.44 -27.14 21.92
CA GLN A 294 22.25 -26.79 20.75
C GLN A 294 21.44 -26.30 19.53
N GLN A 295 20.11 -26.22 19.63
CA GLN A 295 19.22 -25.82 18.52
C GLN A 295 18.88 -24.31 18.45
N ARG A 296 19.50 -23.45 19.27
CA ARG A 296 19.02 -22.11 19.67
C ARG A 296 18.61 -21.08 18.58
N ALA A 297 17.59 -20.30 18.97
CA ALA A 297 16.94 -19.17 18.29
C ALA A 297 17.58 -17.80 18.61
N ALA A 298 17.50 -16.87 17.66
CA ALA A 298 17.69 -15.44 17.93
C ALA A 298 16.46 -14.89 18.68
N SER A 299 16.63 -14.23 19.82
CA SER A 299 15.57 -13.61 20.62
C SER A 299 15.63 -12.09 20.48
N ASN A 300 14.67 -11.51 19.75
CA ASN A 300 14.78 -10.17 19.16
C ASN A 300 13.56 -9.25 19.48
N VAL A 301 12.80 -9.47 20.56
CA VAL A 301 11.67 -8.57 20.90
C VAL A 301 12.18 -7.26 21.49
N SER A 302 11.63 -6.13 21.05
CA SER A 302 11.81 -4.80 21.66
C SER A 302 10.61 -4.41 22.52
N SER A 303 10.83 -3.52 23.50
CA SER A 303 9.74 -3.04 24.35
C SER A 303 8.88 -2.02 23.60
N ASP A 304 7.57 -2.06 23.77
CA ASP A 304 6.65 -1.13 23.12
C ASP A 304 6.88 0.32 23.63
N PRO A 305 7.19 1.30 22.76
CA PRO A 305 7.29 2.71 23.15
C PRO A 305 6.00 3.20 23.81
N ALA A 306 6.06 4.16 24.73
CA ALA A 306 4.84 4.72 25.32
C ALA A 306 3.96 5.37 24.21
N ASP A 307 2.68 4.99 24.14
CA ASP A 307 1.69 5.60 23.23
C ASP A 307 0.44 5.93 24.06
N LEU A 308 0.06 7.21 24.11
CA LEU A 308 -1.07 7.69 24.89
C LEU A 308 -2.44 7.16 24.39
N ARG A 309 -2.48 6.56 23.20
CA ARG A 309 -3.68 5.97 22.62
C ARG A 309 -3.90 4.51 23.03
N ASP A 310 -2.91 3.87 23.67
CA ASP A 310 -3.07 2.52 24.21
C ASP A 310 -4.19 2.53 25.27
N ARG A 311 -5.21 1.70 25.07
CA ARG A 311 -6.32 1.60 26.03
C ARG A 311 -5.86 0.78 27.23
N PRO A 312 -5.88 1.32 28.47
CA PRO A 312 -5.53 0.55 29.65
C PRO A 312 -6.61 -0.50 29.95
N TYR A 313 -6.19 -1.70 30.34
CA TYR A 313 -7.09 -2.71 30.87
C TYR A 313 -7.51 -2.31 32.29
N THR A 314 -8.80 -2.36 32.58
CA THR A 314 -9.35 -2.13 33.92
C THR A 314 -10.19 -3.36 34.29
N PRO A 315 -9.73 -4.21 35.23
CA PRO A 315 -10.41 -5.46 35.53
C PRO A 315 -11.75 -5.21 36.24
N PRO A 316 -12.78 -6.05 36.01
CA PRO A 316 -14.00 -6.00 36.77
C PRO A 316 -13.73 -6.40 38.24
N PRO A 317 -14.41 -5.79 39.24
CA PRO A 317 -14.20 -6.11 40.65
C PRO A 317 -14.78 -7.49 40.97
N ARG A 318 -13.95 -8.53 40.88
CA ARG A 318 -14.28 -9.93 41.22
C ARG A 318 -13.15 -10.58 42.01
N SER A 319 -13.51 -11.46 42.95
CA SER A 319 -12.52 -12.27 43.66
C SER A 319 -11.88 -13.30 42.72
N LEU A 320 -10.56 -13.36 42.73
CA LEU A 320 -9.78 -14.33 41.94
C LEU A 320 -9.55 -15.61 42.75
N PRO A 321 -9.50 -16.78 42.09
CA PRO A 321 -9.11 -18.02 42.74
C PRO A 321 -7.62 -17.99 43.13
N GLU A 322 -7.19 -18.84 44.05
CA GLU A 322 -5.77 -18.93 44.43
C GLU A 322 -4.88 -19.53 43.34
N ILE A 323 -5.47 -20.36 42.47
CA ILE A 323 -4.84 -21.01 41.34
C ILE A 323 -5.79 -20.97 40.14
N TYR A 324 -5.25 -20.79 38.95
CA TYR A 324 -5.99 -20.89 37.70
C TYR A 324 -5.10 -21.40 36.55
N PRO A 325 -5.59 -22.31 35.69
CA PRO A 325 -6.77 -23.16 35.91
C PRO A 325 -6.60 -24.05 37.16
N ASP A 326 -7.66 -24.67 37.67
CA ASP A 326 -7.52 -25.60 38.79
C ASP A 326 -6.76 -26.88 38.38
N ASN A 327 -6.42 -27.76 39.33
CA ASN A 327 -5.63 -28.95 39.00
C ASN A 327 -6.37 -29.98 38.12
N ALA A 328 -7.70 -30.07 38.22
CA ALA A 328 -8.49 -30.96 37.37
C ALA A 328 -8.51 -30.43 35.93
N ASP A 329 -8.65 -29.12 35.79
CA ASP A 329 -8.56 -28.38 34.54
C ASP A 329 -7.16 -28.44 33.94
N VAL A 330 -6.09 -28.31 34.72
CA VAL A 330 -4.71 -28.49 34.24
C VAL A 330 -4.52 -29.89 33.65
N LYS A 331 -4.94 -30.93 34.37
CA LYS A 331 -4.84 -32.33 33.91
C LYS A 331 -5.60 -32.56 32.60
N LYS A 332 -6.76 -31.92 32.44
CA LYS A 332 -7.61 -32.04 31.25
C LYS A 332 -7.07 -31.18 30.09
N PHE A 333 -6.87 -29.89 30.32
CA PHE A 333 -6.60 -28.91 29.28
C PHE A 333 -5.16 -28.91 28.81
N ILE A 334 -4.16 -28.94 29.70
CA ILE A 334 -2.76 -28.91 29.25
C ILE A 334 -2.43 -30.18 28.45
N GLY A 335 -2.87 -31.34 28.95
CA GLY A 335 -2.71 -32.61 28.23
C GLY A 335 -3.45 -32.66 26.89
N ALA A 336 -4.68 -32.15 26.83
CA ALA A 336 -5.45 -32.09 25.57
C ALA A 336 -4.85 -31.08 24.58
N TYR A 337 -4.40 -29.92 25.06
CA TYR A 337 -3.81 -28.88 24.22
C TYR A 337 -2.46 -29.30 23.61
N SER A 338 -1.59 -29.94 24.40
CA SER A 338 -0.34 -30.52 23.87
C SER A 338 -0.63 -31.60 22.82
N LYS A 339 -1.66 -32.43 23.01
CA LYS A 339 -2.08 -33.45 22.01
C LYS A 339 -2.72 -32.84 20.76
N ALA A 340 -3.34 -31.67 20.88
CA ALA A 340 -3.92 -30.95 19.75
C ALA A 340 -2.88 -30.38 18.78
N GLY A 341 -1.59 -30.43 19.12
CA GLY A 341 -0.50 -30.00 18.23
C GLY A 341 -0.23 -28.49 18.24
N LEU A 342 -0.70 -27.78 19.27
CA LEU A 342 -0.65 -26.30 19.33
C LEU A 342 0.56 -25.74 20.10
N ILE A 343 1.49 -26.60 20.54
CA ILE A 343 2.79 -26.20 21.12
C ILE A 343 3.77 -25.99 19.97
N LEU A 344 3.96 -24.72 19.62
CA LEU A 344 4.74 -24.31 18.45
C LEU A 344 6.24 -24.39 18.69
N ASN A 345 7.01 -24.40 17.60
CA ASN A 345 8.47 -24.31 17.63
C ASN A 345 8.95 -23.26 16.62
N GLN A 346 9.45 -22.13 17.11
CA GLN A 346 9.95 -21.04 16.27
C GLN A 346 11.28 -21.33 15.58
N GLY A 347 11.93 -22.45 15.90
CA GLY A 347 13.24 -22.80 15.33
C GLY A 347 14.30 -21.75 15.64
N ARG A 348 15.09 -21.35 14.65
CA ARG A 348 16.23 -20.43 14.85
C ARG A 348 15.91 -18.94 14.61
N GLU A 349 14.70 -18.63 14.16
CA GLU A 349 14.33 -17.29 13.72
C GLU A 349 13.86 -16.40 14.89
N GLY A 350 14.15 -15.10 14.80
CA GLY A 350 13.66 -14.05 15.70
C GLY A 350 12.17 -13.72 15.55
N ALA A 351 11.34 -14.73 15.28
CA ALA A 351 9.91 -14.61 15.01
C ALA A 351 9.03 -14.70 16.28
N CYS A 352 9.61 -14.56 17.47
CA CYS A 352 8.93 -14.80 18.75
C CYS A 352 7.68 -13.92 18.95
N THR A 353 7.58 -12.72 18.38
CA THR A 353 6.34 -11.93 18.46
C THR A 353 5.17 -12.58 17.73
N GLY A 354 5.40 -13.10 16.51
CA GLY A 354 4.38 -13.84 15.77
C GLY A 354 4.02 -15.16 16.43
N PHE A 355 5.01 -15.89 16.95
CA PHE A 355 4.79 -17.17 17.64
C PHE A 355 4.10 -17.00 19.00
N GLY A 356 4.51 -16.01 19.80
CA GLY A 356 3.90 -15.71 21.09
C GLY A 356 2.44 -15.29 20.94
N LEU A 357 2.14 -14.46 19.93
CA LEU A 357 0.75 -14.08 19.64
C LEU A 357 -0.04 -15.26 19.08
N ALA A 358 0.53 -16.09 18.19
CA ALA A 358 -0.10 -17.32 17.72
C ALA A 358 -0.48 -18.27 18.87
N CYS A 359 0.37 -18.39 19.90
CA CYS A 359 0.07 -19.17 21.11
C CYS A 359 -1.21 -18.69 21.81
N VAL A 360 -1.38 -17.37 21.97
CA VAL A 360 -2.59 -16.78 22.56
C VAL A 360 -3.80 -17.04 21.68
N ILE A 361 -3.72 -16.74 20.38
CA ILE A 361 -4.85 -16.91 19.45
C ILE A 361 -5.28 -18.37 19.36
N ASN A 362 -4.34 -19.30 19.26
CA ASN A 362 -4.63 -20.73 19.23
C ASN A 362 -5.32 -21.21 20.51
N TYR A 363 -4.85 -20.77 21.68
CA TYR A 363 -5.47 -21.13 22.94
C TYR A 363 -6.92 -20.64 23.03
N LEU A 364 -7.17 -19.38 22.66
CA LEU A 364 -8.51 -18.80 22.66
C LEU A 364 -9.44 -19.51 21.67
N ARG A 365 -8.97 -19.75 20.43
CA ARG A 365 -9.74 -20.47 19.40
C ARG A 365 -10.06 -21.90 19.80
N TRP A 366 -9.07 -22.61 20.34
CA TRP A 366 -9.22 -24.00 20.76
C TRP A 366 -10.23 -24.13 21.91
N ARG A 367 -10.15 -23.25 22.92
CA ARG A 367 -11.12 -23.20 24.02
C ARG A 367 -12.53 -22.89 23.53
N ALA A 368 -12.68 -21.88 22.67
CA ALA A 368 -13.97 -21.50 22.10
C ALA A 368 -14.60 -22.63 21.26
N SER A 369 -13.77 -23.48 20.66
CA SER A 369 -14.20 -24.63 19.85
C SER A 369 -14.50 -25.89 20.68
N GLY A 370 -14.52 -25.79 22.02
CA GLY A 370 -14.80 -26.93 22.90
C GLY A 370 -13.60 -27.87 23.13
N ALA A 371 -12.37 -27.40 22.92
CA ALA A 371 -11.14 -28.11 23.20
C ALA A 371 -10.97 -29.46 22.45
N PRO A 372 -11.04 -29.48 21.11
CA PRO A 372 -10.90 -30.71 20.32
C PRO A 372 -9.50 -31.33 20.42
N GLY A 373 -9.41 -32.64 20.17
CA GLY A 373 -8.16 -33.41 20.25
C GLY A 373 -7.14 -33.16 19.13
N GLN A 374 -7.58 -32.57 18.02
CA GLN A 374 -6.73 -32.02 16.95
C GLN A 374 -7.30 -30.67 16.56
N PHE A 375 -6.44 -29.68 16.34
CA PHE A 375 -6.88 -28.33 15.97
C PHE A 375 -5.79 -27.61 15.18
N GLU A 376 -6.18 -26.98 14.07
CA GLU A 376 -5.23 -26.30 13.21
C GLU A 376 -4.79 -24.95 13.80
N SER A 377 -3.48 -24.73 13.83
CA SER A 377 -2.86 -23.48 14.26
C SER A 377 -3.17 -22.33 13.30
N VAL A 378 -3.21 -21.11 13.81
CA VAL A 378 -3.05 -19.90 12.98
C VAL A 378 -1.59 -19.77 12.52
N SER A 379 -1.35 -19.04 11.44
CA SER A 379 -0.02 -18.82 10.87
C SER A 379 0.83 -17.88 11.73
N PRO A 380 1.91 -18.37 12.38
CA PRO A 380 2.87 -17.51 13.07
C PRO A 380 3.68 -16.67 12.07
N ARG A 381 3.86 -17.19 10.85
CA ARG A 381 4.56 -16.51 9.75
C ARG A 381 3.83 -15.23 9.35
N MET A 382 2.51 -15.29 9.17
CA MET A 382 1.68 -14.12 8.86
C MET A 382 1.77 -13.07 9.98
N LEU A 383 1.58 -13.50 11.24
CA LEU A 383 1.63 -12.59 12.38
C LEU A 383 2.98 -11.89 12.49
N TYR A 384 4.08 -12.63 12.34
CA TYR A 384 5.42 -12.03 12.38
C TYR A 384 5.68 -11.08 11.20
N HIS A 385 5.24 -11.44 9.99
CA HIS A 385 5.37 -10.60 8.80
C HIS A 385 4.67 -9.25 9.01
N PHE A 386 3.42 -9.26 9.47
CA PHE A 386 2.68 -8.02 9.75
C PHE A 386 3.19 -7.29 10.97
N ALA A 387 3.66 -7.99 12.00
CA ALA A 387 4.21 -7.35 13.19
C ALA A 387 5.35 -6.40 12.82
N ARG A 388 6.30 -6.87 12.01
CA ARG A 388 7.40 -6.06 11.46
C ARG A 388 6.91 -4.86 10.65
N ARG A 389 5.82 -5.02 9.90
CA ARG A 389 5.25 -3.96 9.07
C ARG A 389 4.65 -2.82 9.91
N TYR A 390 3.95 -3.14 10.99
CA TYR A 390 3.29 -2.14 11.85
C TYR A 390 4.22 -1.56 12.94
N ASP A 391 5.42 -2.14 13.11
CA ASP A 391 6.47 -1.64 14.00
C ASP A 391 7.34 -0.53 13.41
N GLU A 392 7.25 -0.28 12.11
CA GLU A 392 8.03 0.76 11.44
C GLU A 392 7.53 2.16 11.85
N TYR A 393 7.96 2.63 13.03
CA TYR A 393 8.09 4.07 13.29
C TYR A 393 9.06 4.66 12.26
N GLU A 394 8.81 5.89 11.81
CA GLU A 394 9.75 6.59 10.94
C GLU A 394 11.12 6.72 11.63
N GLY A 395 12.11 5.94 11.17
CA GLY A 395 13.53 6.25 11.40
C GLY A 395 14.37 5.29 12.22
N GLU A 396 13.88 4.13 12.70
CA GLU A 396 14.71 3.23 13.53
C GLU A 396 14.75 1.78 13.03
N ASN A 397 15.97 1.28 12.81
CA ASN A 397 16.24 -0.08 12.33
C ASN A 397 16.37 -1.04 13.53
N TYR A 398 15.40 -1.94 13.68
CA TYR A 398 15.45 -2.97 14.73
C TYR A 398 15.42 -4.37 14.12
N GLU A 399 16.35 -5.24 14.54
CA GLU A 399 16.22 -6.68 14.37
C GLU A 399 15.20 -7.16 15.40
N GLY A 400 13.97 -7.44 14.94
CA GLY A 400 12.88 -7.75 15.84
C GLY A 400 11.52 -7.24 15.42
N SER A 401 10.59 -7.36 16.35
CA SER A 401 9.26 -6.78 16.28
C SER A 401 8.77 -6.58 17.72
N SER A 402 7.74 -5.76 17.91
CA SER A 402 7.11 -5.43 19.19
C SER A 402 5.79 -6.18 19.37
N CYS A 403 5.32 -6.26 20.61
CA CYS A 403 4.02 -6.86 20.91
C CYS A 403 2.89 -6.05 20.27
N ARG A 404 3.00 -4.71 20.31
CA ARG A 404 2.02 -3.81 19.70
C ARG A 404 1.97 -3.98 18.19
N GLY A 405 3.11 -4.12 17.51
CA GLY A 405 3.15 -4.36 16.06
C GLY A 405 2.37 -5.61 15.66
N ALA A 406 2.58 -6.71 16.37
CA ALA A 406 1.87 -7.96 16.13
C ALA A 406 0.34 -7.81 16.34
N LEU A 407 -0.07 -7.10 17.41
CA LEU A 407 -1.49 -6.82 17.66
C LEU A 407 -2.12 -5.91 16.61
N LYS A 408 -1.41 -4.87 16.15
CA LYS A 408 -1.85 -4.03 15.03
C LYS A 408 -1.98 -4.83 13.73
N GLY A 409 -1.02 -5.73 13.48
CA GLY A 409 -1.06 -6.68 12.39
C GLY A 409 -2.35 -7.49 12.38
N TRP A 410 -2.66 -8.12 13.52
CA TRP A 410 -3.87 -8.90 13.71
C TRP A 410 -5.14 -8.04 13.65
N PHE A 411 -5.12 -6.82 14.21
CA PHE A 411 -6.25 -5.89 14.18
C PHE A 411 -6.67 -5.51 12.76
N HIS A 412 -5.71 -5.18 11.90
CA HIS A 412 -5.99 -4.70 10.56
C HIS A 412 -6.21 -5.81 9.52
N ASN A 413 -5.65 -7.00 9.73
CA ASN A 413 -5.60 -8.04 8.69
C ASN A 413 -6.26 -9.36 9.12
N GLY A 414 -6.63 -9.53 10.39
CA GLY A 414 -6.96 -10.85 10.92
C GLY A 414 -5.73 -11.78 10.93
N VAL A 415 -5.95 -13.09 10.97
CA VAL A 415 -4.87 -14.08 10.84
C VAL A 415 -5.35 -15.36 10.16
N CYS A 416 -4.65 -15.79 9.12
CA CYS A 416 -4.99 -17.02 8.42
C CYS A 416 -4.52 -18.27 9.19
N LEU A 417 -5.03 -19.43 8.79
CA LEU A 417 -4.52 -20.73 9.23
C LEU A 417 -3.10 -20.97 8.73
N ASP A 418 -2.35 -21.80 9.46
CA ASP A 418 -0.97 -22.16 9.09
C ASP A 418 -0.90 -22.82 7.71
N SER A 419 -1.90 -23.61 7.30
CA SER A 419 -1.97 -24.18 5.94
C SER A 419 -2.03 -23.13 4.82
N ARG A 420 -2.49 -21.90 5.10
CA ARG A 420 -2.54 -20.81 4.11
C ARG A 420 -1.26 -20.00 4.05
N TRP A 421 -0.47 -20.00 5.12
CA TRP A 421 0.84 -19.33 5.13
C TRP A 421 1.79 -20.06 6.08
N PRO A 422 2.36 -21.19 5.65
CA PRO A 422 3.08 -22.09 6.54
C PRO A 422 4.41 -21.48 7.00
N TYR A 423 4.79 -21.82 8.24
CA TYR A 423 6.11 -21.48 8.75
C TYR A 423 7.14 -22.55 8.35
N HIS A 424 8.13 -22.14 7.54
CA HIS A 424 9.31 -22.94 7.23
C HIS A 424 10.56 -22.33 7.90
N PRO A 425 11.22 -23.03 8.84
CA PRO A 425 12.41 -22.52 9.50
C PRO A 425 13.51 -22.18 8.49
N GLY A 426 13.97 -20.93 8.49
CA GLY A 426 15.02 -20.46 7.58
C GLY A 426 14.52 -19.85 6.27
N ASP A 427 13.23 -20.00 5.94
CA ASP A 427 12.61 -19.41 4.76
C ASP A 427 11.77 -18.18 5.16
N ASN A 428 12.39 -17.00 5.06
CA ASN A 428 11.75 -15.70 5.26
C ASN A 428 11.01 -15.19 4.00
N SER A 429 10.97 -15.99 2.93
CA SER A 429 10.41 -15.63 1.62
C SER A 429 9.17 -16.42 1.22
N SER A 430 8.74 -17.36 2.08
CA SER A 430 7.47 -18.08 1.96
C SER A 430 6.32 -17.11 1.70
N LEU A 431 5.74 -17.22 0.51
CA LEU A 431 4.53 -16.49 0.14
C LEU A 431 3.31 -17.19 0.72
N PRO A 432 2.24 -16.45 1.04
CA PRO A 432 0.97 -17.08 1.32
C PRO A 432 0.40 -17.81 0.10
N LEU A 433 -0.42 -18.82 0.36
CA LEU A 433 -1.26 -19.46 -0.63
C LEU A 433 -2.49 -18.59 -0.94
N SER A 434 -3.05 -18.77 -2.13
CA SER A 434 -4.28 -18.07 -2.53
C SER A 434 -5.41 -18.27 -1.50
N GLY A 435 -6.17 -17.19 -1.25
CA GLY A 435 -7.27 -17.15 -0.27
C GLY A 435 -6.85 -16.93 1.18
N TRP A 436 -5.56 -16.73 1.48
CA TRP A 436 -5.08 -16.45 2.83
C TRP A 436 -5.75 -15.21 3.46
N ASP A 437 -6.04 -14.18 2.68
CA ASP A 437 -6.61 -12.91 3.11
C ASP A 437 -8.09 -13.07 3.51
N THR A 438 -8.86 -13.80 2.70
CA THR A 438 -10.24 -14.16 3.03
C THR A 438 -10.32 -15.05 4.27
N ASP A 439 -9.40 -16.02 4.41
CA ASP A 439 -9.32 -16.86 5.60
C ASP A 439 -8.89 -16.05 6.83
N ALA A 440 -7.98 -15.09 6.67
CA ALA A 440 -7.54 -14.25 7.77
C ALA A 440 -8.66 -13.39 8.36
N ALA A 441 -9.53 -12.85 7.51
CA ALA A 441 -10.65 -12.00 7.90
C ALA A 441 -11.71 -12.75 8.75
N GLU A 442 -11.72 -14.08 8.73
CA GLU A 442 -12.58 -14.90 9.61
C GLU A 442 -12.04 -15.03 11.05
N ARG A 443 -10.80 -14.58 11.32
CA ARG A 443 -10.13 -14.74 12.62
C ARG A 443 -9.53 -13.42 13.08
N THR A 444 -10.38 -12.49 13.44
CA THR A 444 -9.98 -11.10 13.69
C THR A 444 -9.89 -10.75 15.17
N LEU A 445 -9.12 -9.72 15.50
CA LEU A 445 -9.05 -9.16 16.84
C LEU A 445 -10.30 -8.32 17.14
N GLY A 446 -10.97 -8.59 18.25
CA GLY A 446 -12.14 -7.82 18.69
C GLY A 446 -11.72 -6.58 19.46
N VAL A 447 -11.08 -6.78 20.60
CA VAL A 447 -10.53 -5.71 21.44
C VAL A 447 -9.18 -6.12 22.01
N TYR A 448 -8.32 -5.13 22.24
CA TYR A 448 -7.06 -5.32 22.94
C TYR A 448 -6.80 -4.15 23.88
N TYR A 449 -6.22 -4.46 25.04
CA TYR A 449 -5.91 -3.49 26.08
C TYR A 449 -4.51 -3.75 26.64
N ARG A 450 -3.80 -2.68 26.97
CA ARG A 450 -2.49 -2.75 27.62
C ARG A 450 -2.68 -2.96 29.12
N ILE A 451 -1.93 -3.90 29.69
CA ILE A 451 -1.92 -4.17 31.13
C ILE A 451 -0.63 -3.61 31.71
N SER A 452 -0.71 -2.98 32.89
CA SER A 452 0.50 -2.61 33.63
C SER A 452 1.26 -3.87 34.06
N THR A 453 2.52 -4.01 33.63
CA THR A 453 3.35 -5.18 33.98
C THR A 453 3.61 -5.32 35.48
N LYS A 454 3.48 -4.22 36.24
CA LYS A 454 3.63 -4.20 37.71
C LYS A 454 2.35 -4.60 38.44
N ALA A 455 1.19 -4.56 37.78
CA ALA A 455 -0.09 -4.88 38.37
C ALA A 455 -0.38 -6.38 38.27
N ILE A 456 0.25 -7.17 39.15
CA ILE A 456 0.11 -8.65 39.17
C ILE A 456 -1.36 -9.08 39.21
N THR A 457 -2.18 -8.42 40.03
CA THR A 457 -3.61 -8.72 40.15
C THR A 457 -4.36 -8.49 38.83
N ASP A 458 -4.03 -7.44 38.08
CA ASP A 458 -4.68 -7.14 36.80
C ASP A 458 -4.30 -8.17 35.73
N LEU A 459 -3.04 -8.61 35.73
CA LEU A 459 -2.56 -9.71 34.89
C LEU A 459 -3.30 -11.02 35.20
N GLN A 460 -3.44 -11.36 36.49
CA GLN A 460 -4.22 -12.53 36.93
C GLN A 460 -5.69 -12.43 36.53
N ALA A 461 -6.31 -11.25 36.70
CA ALA A 461 -7.68 -11.00 36.30
C ALA A 461 -7.89 -11.17 34.80
N ALA A 462 -7.01 -10.61 33.97
CA ALA A 462 -7.05 -10.75 32.53
C ALA A 462 -6.88 -12.22 32.08
N ILE A 463 -5.95 -12.96 32.68
CA ILE A 463 -5.78 -14.41 32.43
C ILE A 463 -7.04 -15.18 32.82
N HIS A 464 -7.66 -14.87 33.96
CA HIS A 464 -8.87 -15.56 34.42
C HIS A 464 -10.07 -15.27 33.53
N GLU A 465 -10.22 -14.03 33.08
CA GLU A 465 -11.35 -13.57 32.25
C GLU A 465 -11.27 -14.07 30.82
N VAL A 466 -10.11 -13.91 30.17
CA VAL A 466 -9.93 -14.21 28.75
C VAL A 466 -9.33 -15.61 28.52
N GLY A 467 -8.54 -16.08 29.48
CA GLY A 467 -7.89 -17.40 29.46
C GLY A 467 -6.41 -17.34 29.12
N ALA A 468 -5.97 -16.36 28.31
CA ALA A 468 -4.56 -16.16 27.98
C ALA A 468 -4.30 -14.67 27.70
N ILE A 469 -3.07 -14.24 27.99
CA ILE A 469 -2.58 -12.89 27.66
C ILE A 469 -1.25 -12.98 26.91
N TYR A 470 -1.02 -11.98 26.06
CA TYR A 470 0.18 -11.87 25.23
C TYR A 470 1.21 -10.97 25.91
N VAL A 471 2.42 -11.46 26.09
CA VAL A 471 3.45 -10.77 26.89
C VAL A 471 4.83 -10.87 26.29
N SER A 472 5.73 -9.99 26.72
CA SER A 472 7.16 -10.06 26.47
C SER A 472 7.99 -9.83 27.74
N ALA A 473 9.15 -10.48 27.82
CA ALA A 473 10.11 -10.31 28.92
C ALA A 473 11.55 -10.57 28.45
N TYR A 474 12.53 -10.03 29.18
CA TYR A 474 13.94 -10.39 29.00
C TYR A 474 14.20 -11.82 29.50
N THR A 475 14.90 -12.61 28.70
CA THR A 475 15.31 -13.96 29.10
C THR A 475 16.65 -13.96 29.84
N HIS A 476 16.89 -15.02 30.61
CA HIS A 476 18.12 -15.25 31.37
C HIS A 476 18.43 -16.75 31.45
N LYS A 477 19.60 -17.10 32.02
CA LYS A 477 20.11 -18.49 32.07
C LYS A 477 19.12 -19.52 32.61
N GLY A 478 18.20 -19.13 33.50
CA GLY A 478 17.18 -20.02 34.06
C GLY A 478 16.23 -20.61 33.02
N TRP A 479 15.97 -19.88 31.93
CA TRP A 479 15.16 -20.34 30.79
C TRP A 479 15.84 -21.47 30.02
N GLU A 480 17.16 -21.57 30.10
CA GLU A 480 17.97 -22.60 29.45
C GLU A 480 18.09 -23.86 30.30
N THR A 481 18.02 -23.73 31.62
CA THR A 481 18.24 -24.81 32.59
C THR A 481 16.94 -25.37 33.16
N VAL A 482 15.79 -24.93 32.68
CA VAL A 482 14.48 -25.45 33.10
C VAL A 482 14.39 -26.95 32.80
N GLY A 483 13.78 -27.71 33.72
CA GLY A 483 13.60 -29.16 33.56
C GLY A 483 12.78 -29.49 32.31
N ASN A 484 13.29 -30.39 31.47
CA ASN A 484 12.72 -30.73 30.16
C ASN A 484 12.05 -32.11 30.18
N THR A 485 10.74 -32.14 29.96
CA THR A 485 9.93 -33.36 29.88
C THR A 485 8.89 -33.19 28.77
N ALA A 486 8.75 -34.21 27.92
CA ALA A 486 7.69 -34.24 26.91
C ALA A 486 6.30 -34.55 27.48
N SER A 487 6.21 -34.91 28.77
CA SER A 487 4.95 -35.22 29.42
C SER A 487 4.27 -33.95 29.93
N PRO A 488 2.97 -33.75 29.64
CA PRO A 488 2.23 -32.61 30.16
C PRO A 488 2.04 -32.73 31.69
N PRO A 489 2.10 -31.61 32.43
CA PRO A 489 1.87 -31.62 33.87
C PRO A 489 0.42 -31.99 34.19
N SER A 490 0.22 -32.79 35.26
CA SER A 490 -1.11 -33.15 35.75
C SER A 490 -1.63 -32.23 36.85
N SER A 491 -0.83 -31.26 37.30
CA SER A 491 -1.15 -30.27 38.33
C SER A 491 -0.14 -29.12 38.31
N HIS A 492 -0.44 -28.00 38.99
CA HIS A 492 0.51 -26.89 39.15
C HIS A 492 1.83 -27.30 39.82
N ALA A 493 1.82 -28.32 40.69
CA ALA A 493 3.02 -28.81 41.34
C ALA A 493 4.01 -29.51 40.37
N GLY A 494 3.50 -29.98 39.23
CA GLY A 494 4.32 -30.61 38.17
C GLY A 494 4.95 -29.62 37.19
N LEU A 495 4.69 -28.30 37.32
CA LEU A 495 5.29 -27.29 36.46
C LEU A 495 6.73 -26.99 36.89
N PRO A 496 7.72 -27.10 35.98
CA PRO A 496 9.08 -26.71 36.30
C PRO A 496 9.15 -25.19 36.46
N VAL A 497 9.81 -24.74 37.54
CA VAL A 497 10.00 -23.31 37.82
C VAL A 497 11.28 -22.82 37.15
N ILE A 498 11.20 -21.67 36.49
CA ILE A 498 12.36 -20.99 35.91
C ILE A 498 13.19 -20.41 37.06
N THR A 499 14.43 -20.88 37.19
CA THR A 499 15.31 -20.47 38.31
C THR A 499 15.86 -19.06 38.06
N TYR A 500 15.37 -18.10 38.83
CA TYR A 500 15.91 -16.74 38.89
C TYR A 500 16.92 -16.62 40.05
N ASN A 501 18.05 -15.97 39.79
CA ASN A 501 19.14 -15.82 40.75
C ASN A 501 19.16 -14.44 41.44
N GLY A 502 18.11 -13.62 41.27
CA GLY A 502 18.05 -12.26 41.82
C GLY A 502 18.78 -11.19 41.02
N VAL A 503 19.40 -11.53 39.87
CA VAL A 503 20.15 -10.56 39.03
C VAL A 503 19.39 -10.26 37.74
N PRO A 504 18.82 -9.05 37.57
CA PRO A 504 18.07 -8.71 36.36
C PRO A 504 18.92 -8.75 35.08
N SER A 505 18.37 -9.33 34.03
CA SER A 505 18.87 -9.29 32.65
C SER A 505 18.15 -8.19 31.84
N ARG A 506 18.84 -7.61 30.87
CA ARG A 506 18.27 -6.69 29.86
C ARG A 506 18.62 -7.15 28.43
N LYS A 507 18.93 -8.43 28.26
CA LYS A 507 19.32 -9.05 26.99
C LYS A 507 18.33 -10.16 26.62
N GLY A 508 18.17 -10.42 25.32
CA GLY A 508 17.36 -11.53 24.80
C GLY A 508 15.87 -11.40 25.09
N GLY A 509 15.23 -10.35 24.56
CA GLY A 509 13.79 -10.17 24.67
C GLY A 509 13.01 -11.28 23.97
N HIS A 510 12.01 -11.83 24.65
CA HIS A 510 11.20 -12.94 24.16
C HIS A 510 9.71 -12.69 24.39
N ALA A 511 8.87 -13.06 23.43
CA ALA A 511 7.41 -12.94 23.52
C ALA A 511 6.75 -14.32 23.58
N PHE A 512 5.75 -14.45 24.45
CA PHE A 512 5.10 -15.71 24.78
C PHE A 512 3.69 -15.46 25.36
N ALA A 513 2.99 -16.54 25.71
CA ALA A 513 1.66 -16.47 26.30
C ALA A 513 1.71 -16.81 27.81
N LEU A 514 0.96 -16.06 28.62
CA LEU A 514 0.61 -16.48 29.98
C LEU A 514 -0.81 -17.04 29.98
N VAL A 515 -0.98 -18.25 30.51
CA VAL A 515 -2.23 -19.03 30.42
C VAL A 515 -2.81 -19.42 31.78
N GLY A 516 -2.13 -19.04 32.86
CA GLY A 516 -2.51 -19.40 34.22
C GLY A 516 -1.65 -18.72 35.29
N PHE A 517 -2.00 -18.93 36.55
CA PHE A 517 -1.26 -18.44 37.70
C PHE A 517 -1.50 -19.31 38.94
N ASN A 518 -0.60 -19.20 39.92
CA ASN A 518 -0.74 -19.75 41.27
C ASN A 518 -0.02 -18.85 42.28
N ARG A 519 0.01 -19.26 43.55
CA ARG A 519 0.66 -18.48 44.64
C ARG A 519 2.14 -18.13 44.40
N LYS A 520 2.86 -18.82 43.51
CA LYS A 520 4.28 -18.60 43.22
C LYS A 520 4.53 -17.73 41.98
N GLY A 521 3.64 -17.75 40.99
CA GLY A 521 3.91 -17.12 39.71
C GLY A 521 2.89 -17.39 38.60
N PHE A 522 3.27 -17.05 37.37
CA PHE A 522 2.47 -17.26 36.16
C PHE A 522 2.88 -18.52 35.40
N VAL A 523 1.90 -19.18 34.78
CA VAL A 523 2.10 -20.34 33.91
C VAL A 523 2.35 -19.85 32.48
N ILE A 524 3.53 -20.15 31.95
CA ILE A 524 3.96 -19.82 30.60
C ILE A 524 3.58 -20.95 29.65
N GLN A 525 3.04 -20.60 28.48
CA GLN A 525 3.13 -21.42 27.28
C GLN A 525 4.20 -20.82 26.36
N ASN A 526 5.26 -21.58 26.08
CA ASN A 526 6.37 -21.15 25.23
C ASN A 526 6.28 -21.72 23.80
N SER A 527 7.08 -21.18 22.89
CA SER A 527 7.16 -21.54 21.47
C SER A 527 8.48 -22.22 21.08
N TRP A 528 9.08 -22.99 22.00
CA TRP A 528 10.34 -23.74 21.81
C TRP A 528 10.12 -25.25 21.70
N GLY A 529 8.91 -25.66 21.32
CA GLY A 529 8.54 -27.06 21.15
C GLY A 529 8.19 -27.79 22.45
N THR A 530 7.70 -29.01 22.29
CA THR A 530 7.13 -29.84 23.38
C THR A 530 8.16 -30.39 24.37
N ARG A 531 9.46 -30.26 24.10
CA ARG A 531 10.51 -30.75 25.01
C ARG A 531 10.97 -29.70 26.01
N TRP A 532 10.66 -28.42 25.77
CA TRP A 532 11.03 -27.37 26.68
C TRP A 532 10.06 -27.31 27.87
N GLY A 533 10.57 -27.25 29.09
CA GLY A 533 9.72 -27.29 30.28
C GLY A 533 8.96 -28.61 30.40
N ALA A 534 7.71 -28.57 30.86
CA ALA A 534 6.78 -29.70 30.85
C ALA A 534 5.81 -29.56 29.67
N ALA A 535 6.09 -30.25 28.56
CA ALA A 535 5.30 -30.21 27.32
C ALA A 535 5.14 -28.80 26.71
N GLY A 536 6.13 -27.92 26.86
CA GLY A 536 6.08 -26.51 26.42
C GLY A 536 5.68 -25.51 27.50
N PHE A 537 5.40 -25.98 28.73
CA PHE A 537 4.94 -25.14 29.84
C PHE A 537 5.96 -25.04 30.98
N ALA A 538 6.02 -23.88 31.63
CA ALA A 538 6.85 -23.64 32.81
C ALA A 538 6.20 -22.59 33.71
N LEU A 539 6.77 -22.37 34.90
CA LEU A 539 6.35 -21.32 35.82
C LEU A 539 7.42 -20.21 35.89
N ILE A 540 7.03 -18.97 35.62
CA ILE A 540 7.83 -17.77 35.95
C ILE A 540 7.34 -17.22 37.28
N THR A 541 8.25 -17.00 38.23
CA THR A 541 7.88 -16.46 39.55
C THR A 541 7.48 -14.98 39.44
N TYR A 542 6.70 -14.47 40.40
CA TYR A 542 6.34 -13.05 40.41
C TYR A 542 7.56 -12.13 40.52
N GLU A 543 8.58 -12.56 41.26
CA GLU A 543 9.85 -11.85 41.37
C GLU A 543 10.57 -11.75 40.02
N ASP A 544 10.68 -12.88 39.31
CA ASP A 544 11.30 -12.94 38.00
C ASP A 544 10.52 -12.09 36.96
N TRP A 545 9.19 -12.20 36.96
CA TRP A 545 8.33 -11.38 36.12
C TRP A 545 8.53 -9.88 36.37
N LEU A 546 8.48 -9.43 37.62
CA LEU A 546 8.65 -8.01 37.96
C LEU A 546 10.05 -7.46 37.60
N ALA A 547 11.07 -8.33 37.58
CA ALA A 547 12.43 -7.95 37.20
C ALA A 547 12.65 -7.83 35.68
N HIS A 548 11.87 -8.57 34.86
CA HIS A 548 12.15 -8.77 33.43
C HIS A 548 11.01 -8.43 32.48
N ALA A 549 9.78 -8.24 32.94
CA ALA A 549 8.64 -7.94 32.09
C ALA A 549 8.85 -6.66 31.27
N MET A 550 8.52 -6.75 29.99
CA MET A 550 8.61 -5.64 29.03
C MET A 550 7.20 -5.14 28.71
N ASP A 551 6.34 -6.00 28.17
CA ASP A 551 4.98 -5.64 27.77
C ASP A 551 3.96 -6.72 28.14
N ALA A 552 2.71 -6.30 28.36
CA ALA A 552 1.59 -7.17 28.63
C ALA A 552 0.30 -6.65 28.00
N TRP A 553 -0.38 -7.53 27.27
CA TRP A 553 -1.57 -7.22 26.50
C TRP A 553 -2.62 -8.31 26.67
N VAL A 554 -3.85 -7.88 26.96
CA VAL A 554 -5.03 -8.76 26.86
C VAL A 554 -5.70 -8.51 25.52
N ALA A 555 -6.07 -9.58 24.85
CA ALA A 555 -6.73 -9.54 23.55
C ALA A 555 -7.90 -10.53 23.54
N ALA A 556 -9.08 -10.06 23.10
CA ALA A 556 -10.25 -10.90 22.92
C ALA A 556 -10.54 -11.09 21.43
N MET A 557 -10.88 -12.32 21.03
CA MET A 557 -11.23 -12.62 19.64
C MET A 557 -12.49 -11.86 19.23
N GLY A 558 -12.47 -11.30 18.02
CA GLY A 558 -13.65 -10.71 17.40
C GLY A 558 -14.60 -11.80 16.90
N VAL A 559 -15.83 -11.40 16.63
CA VAL A 559 -16.82 -12.30 16.01
C VAL A 559 -16.43 -12.52 14.55
N PRO A 560 -16.26 -13.78 14.10
CA PRO A 560 -16.04 -14.11 12.68
C PRO A 560 -17.12 -13.44 11.82
N GLY A 561 -16.77 -12.93 10.64
CA GLY A 561 -17.75 -12.24 9.80
C GLY A 561 -18.01 -10.77 10.17
N VAL A 562 -17.60 -10.23 11.33
CA VAL A 562 -17.84 -8.80 11.66
C VAL A 562 -16.79 -7.89 11.04
N ILE A 563 -15.53 -8.33 10.97
CA ILE A 563 -14.47 -7.64 10.24
C ILE A 563 -14.42 -8.13 8.78
N SER A 564 -14.71 -9.40 8.47
CA SER A 564 -15.09 -9.82 7.11
C SER A 564 -16.33 -9.07 6.60
N GLY A 565 -17.29 -8.67 7.44
CA GLY A 565 -18.38 -7.76 7.05
C GLY A 565 -17.90 -6.34 6.73
N ARG A 566 -16.74 -5.93 7.28
CA ARG A 566 -16.00 -4.71 6.91
C ARG A 566 -15.05 -4.89 5.72
N LEU A 567 -14.80 -6.09 5.23
CA LEU A 567 -13.83 -6.35 4.14
C LEU A 567 -14.42 -7.15 2.96
N SER A 568 -15.58 -7.77 3.12
CA SER A 568 -16.04 -8.92 2.33
C SER A 568 -17.55 -9.19 2.49
N SER A 569 -18.46 -8.24 2.29
CA SER A 569 -19.73 -8.54 1.60
C SER A 569 -20.69 -7.35 1.40
N PRO A 570 -21.32 -7.23 0.21
CA PRO A 570 -22.40 -6.29 -0.10
C PRO A 570 -23.81 -6.68 0.42
N LYS A 571 -23.96 -7.72 1.25
CA LYS A 571 -25.27 -8.25 1.69
C LYS A 571 -25.23 -8.87 3.09
N ALA A 572 -25.62 -8.10 4.11
CA ALA A 572 -26.35 -8.59 5.30
C ALA A 572 -26.75 -7.39 6.16
N ALA A 573 -27.94 -6.86 5.90
CA ALA A 573 -28.69 -6.04 6.85
C ALA A 573 -29.30 -6.95 7.93
N ALA A 574 -29.27 -6.50 9.18
CA ALA A 574 -30.34 -6.58 10.20
C ALA A 574 -29.80 -6.79 11.63
N GLY A 575 -29.93 -5.75 12.45
CA GLY A 575 -29.93 -5.77 13.94
C GLY A 575 -28.54 -5.75 14.60
N THR A 576 -28.19 -4.90 15.58
CA THR A 576 -28.96 -4.03 16.48
C THR A 576 -28.08 -2.91 17.07
N THR A 577 -28.67 -1.70 17.10
CA THR A 577 -28.52 -0.51 17.97
C THR A 577 -27.41 -0.36 19.05
N ALA A 578 -26.59 0.70 18.91
CA ALA A 578 -26.38 1.82 19.87
C ALA A 578 -25.38 2.84 19.24
N ALA A 579 -25.81 4.01 18.76
CA ALA A 579 -25.79 5.32 19.43
C ALA A 579 -24.43 6.08 19.37
N GLU A 580 -24.01 6.44 18.14
CA GLU A 580 -23.20 7.62 17.77
C GLU A 580 -23.20 7.69 16.22
N GLY A 581 -23.50 8.85 15.63
CA GLY A 581 -23.68 9.13 14.19
C GLY A 581 -23.65 7.95 13.20
N LYS A 582 -24.77 7.24 13.01
CA LYS A 582 -24.86 6.08 12.10
C LYS A 582 -24.59 6.48 10.65
N VAL A 583 -23.49 5.99 10.09
CA VAL A 583 -23.32 5.84 8.63
C VAL A 583 -24.51 4.99 8.11
N PRO A 584 -25.19 5.36 7.00
CA PRO A 584 -26.30 4.57 6.49
C PRO A 584 -25.88 3.11 6.23
N GLU A 585 -26.72 2.12 6.61
CA GLU A 585 -26.43 0.67 6.48
C GLU A 585 -26.06 0.20 5.06
N SER A 586 -26.28 1.07 4.07
CA SER A 586 -26.11 0.78 2.65
C SER A 586 -24.83 1.37 2.04
N TRP A 587 -24.06 2.19 2.79
CA TRP A 587 -22.77 2.71 2.33
C TRP A 587 -21.70 1.61 2.34
N TRP A 588 -20.68 1.74 1.50
CA TRP A 588 -19.52 0.88 1.61
C TRP A 588 -18.79 1.10 2.93
N ASN A 589 -18.19 0.03 3.44
CA ASN A 589 -17.19 0.16 4.48
C ASN A 589 -15.92 0.86 3.94
N GLU A 590 -15.12 1.37 4.86
CA GLU A 590 -13.90 2.12 4.56
C GLU A 590 -12.90 1.31 3.73
N ALA A 591 -12.76 0.01 4.02
CA ALA A 591 -11.81 -0.84 3.32
C ALA A 591 -12.16 -1.04 1.84
N THR A 592 -13.45 -1.20 1.51
CA THR A 592 -13.95 -1.27 0.14
C THR A 592 -13.73 0.06 -0.57
N ALA A 593 -13.99 1.19 0.09
CA ALA A 593 -13.71 2.50 -0.47
C ALA A 593 -12.22 2.67 -0.81
N TYR A 594 -11.30 2.22 0.06
CA TYR A 594 -9.86 2.22 -0.24
C TYR A 594 -9.45 1.27 -1.37
N GLN A 595 -10.05 0.08 -1.49
CA GLN A 595 -9.81 -0.82 -2.63
C GLN A 595 -10.13 -0.15 -3.98
N HIS A 596 -11.13 0.75 -3.98
CA HIS A 596 -11.54 1.52 -5.14
C HIS A 596 -10.89 2.91 -5.22
N SER A 597 -9.86 3.24 -4.42
CA SER A 597 -9.26 4.58 -4.37
C SER A 597 -7.75 4.58 -4.59
N ILE A 598 -7.22 5.53 -5.37
CA ILE A 598 -5.79 5.77 -5.54
C ILE A 598 -5.43 7.09 -4.85
N VAL A 599 -4.56 7.05 -3.84
CA VAL A 599 -4.14 8.23 -3.08
C VAL A 599 -2.84 8.79 -3.65
N PHE A 600 -2.90 9.99 -4.23
CA PHE A 600 -1.74 10.77 -4.65
C PHE A 600 -1.19 11.61 -3.51
N GLY A 601 0.12 11.57 -3.37
CA GLY A 601 0.90 12.44 -2.50
C GLY A 601 1.15 13.83 -3.07
N ASN A 602 1.74 14.69 -2.26
CA ASN A 602 2.00 16.09 -2.59
C ASN A 602 3.16 16.27 -3.59
N ASN A 603 3.73 15.19 -4.11
CA ASN A 603 4.78 15.20 -5.13
C ASN A 603 4.36 14.43 -6.38
N GLY A 604 3.06 14.15 -6.54
CA GLY A 604 2.51 13.35 -7.62
C GLY A 604 2.86 11.87 -7.58
N ARG A 605 3.52 11.38 -6.51
CA ARG A 605 3.73 9.94 -6.28
C ARG A 605 2.50 9.33 -5.63
N VAL A 606 2.36 8.03 -5.78
CA VAL A 606 1.44 7.26 -4.94
C VAL A 606 2.10 7.16 -3.56
N GLU A 607 1.54 7.82 -2.55
CA GLU A 607 2.18 7.96 -1.24
C GLU A 607 1.88 6.80 -0.28
N ARG A 608 0.68 6.18 -0.36
CA ARG A 608 0.39 4.98 0.44
C ARG A 608 0.89 3.74 -0.26
N PHE A 609 2.16 3.43 -0.01
CA PHE A 609 2.64 2.05 -0.05
C PHE A 609 3.05 1.49 1.32
N ASP A 610 3.08 2.31 2.37
CA ASP A 610 3.23 1.93 3.78
C ASP A 610 2.39 2.91 4.62
N GLN A 611 1.54 2.54 5.57
CA GLN A 611 1.79 1.70 6.76
C GLN A 611 0.57 0.83 7.16
N VAL A 612 -0.44 0.63 6.30
CA VAL A 612 -1.68 -0.10 6.68
C VAL A 612 -2.16 -1.16 5.66
N ASP A 613 -1.48 -1.37 4.53
CA ASP A 613 -2.18 -1.89 3.35
C ASP A 613 -1.45 -3.03 2.62
N GLY A 614 -1.98 -4.26 2.73
CA GLY A 614 -1.40 -5.57 2.36
C GLY A 614 -0.59 -5.70 1.07
N LEU A 615 0.10 -6.83 0.93
CA LEU A 615 0.90 -7.22 -0.24
C LEU A 615 0.16 -7.08 -1.61
N THR A 616 -1.16 -6.89 -1.57
CA THR A 616 -2.05 -6.76 -2.72
C THR A 616 -2.44 -5.32 -3.07
N ARG A 617 -2.18 -4.28 -2.26
CA ARG A 617 -2.69 -2.91 -2.55
C ARG A 617 -1.74 -2.05 -3.39
N THR A 618 -1.31 -2.57 -4.54
CA THR A 618 -0.57 -1.77 -5.52
C THR A 618 -1.50 -0.99 -6.44
N LEU A 619 -1.03 0.14 -6.99
CA LEU A 619 -1.77 0.88 -8.03
C LEU A 619 -2.14 -0.07 -9.18
N GLN A 620 -1.23 -0.97 -9.58
CA GLN A 620 -1.51 -1.99 -10.58
C GLN A 620 -2.64 -2.93 -10.13
N ASN A 621 -2.68 -3.34 -8.86
CA ASN A 621 -3.78 -4.13 -8.36
C ASN A 621 -5.12 -3.36 -8.37
N GLN A 622 -5.14 -2.12 -7.89
CA GLN A 622 -6.36 -1.30 -7.77
C GLN A 622 -6.92 -0.86 -9.13
N ALA A 623 -6.05 -0.50 -10.07
CA ALA A 623 -6.44 0.02 -11.38
C ALA A 623 -6.56 -1.06 -12.46
N CYS A 624 -6.00 -2.27 -12.26
CA CYS A 624 -6.04 -3.35 -13.24
C CYS A 624 -6.63 -4.64 -12.66
N VAL A 625 -6.05 -5.22 -11.61
CA VAL A 625 -6.43 -6.57 -11.13
C VAL A 625 -7.83 -6.62 -10.52
N LEU A 626 -8.17 -5.68 -9.62
CA LEU A 626 -9.49 -5.64 -8.98
C LEU A 626 -10.63 -5.36 -9.98
N PRO A 627 -10.52 -4.36 -10.89
CA PRO A 627 -11.50 -4.18 -11.96
C PRO A 627 -11.61 -5.41 -12.88
N ASP A 628 -10.50 -6.04 -13.25
CA ASP A 628 -10.51 -7.23 -14.11
C ASP A 628 -11.27 -8.39 -13.46
N SER A 629 -10.97 -8.69 -12.19
CA SER A 629 -11.68 -9.71 -11.42
C SER A 629 -13.19 -9.40 -11.33
N TRP A 630 -13.54 -8.13 -11.07
CA TRP A 630 -14.95 -7.72 -11.07
C TRP A 630 -15.61 -7.87 -12.45
N PHE A 631 -14.92 -7.51 -13.53
CA PHE A 631 -15.43 -7.63 -14.89
C PHE A 631 -15.66 -9.09 -15.31
N ARG A 632 -14.82 -10.04 -14.88
CA ARG A 632 -14.99 -11.48 -15.14
C ARG A 632 -16.22 -12.05 -14.45
N ASN A 633 -16.53 -11.56 -13.25
CA ASN A 633 -17.73 -11.93 -12.50
C ASN A 633 -18.99 -11.16 -12.92
N SER A 634 -18.85 -10.16 -13.79
CA SER A 634 -19.94 -9.29 -14.23
C SER A 634 -20.61 -9.80 -15.51
N GLN A 635 -21.94 -9.84 -15.49
CA GLN A 635 -22.76 -10.21 -16.66
C GLN A 635 -22.86 -9.09 -17.72
N HIS A 636 -22.36 -7.89 -17.43
CA HIS A 636 -22.41 -6.77 -18.37
C HIS A 636 -21.47 -7.01 -19.55
N LYS A 637 -22.00 -6.89 -20.78
CA LYS A 637 -21.22 -7.03 -22.03
C LYS A 637 -20.10 -5.99 -22.14
N LYS A 638 -20.42 -4.73 -21.81
CA LYS A 638 -19.44 -3.64 -21.73
C LYS A 638 -18.81 -3.58 -20.35
N LYS A 639 -17.49 -3.48 -20.31
CA LYS A 639 -16.66 -3.41 -19.10
C LYS A 639 -16.30 -1.95 -18.85
N ARG A 640 -17.14 -1.27 -18.08
CA ARG A 640 -17.05 0.17 -17.83
C ARG A 640 -16.26 0.44 -16.57
N LEU A 641 -15.18 1.22 -16.70
CA LEU A 641 -14.47 1.80 -15.57
C LEU A 641 -14.73 3.30 -15.53
N VAL A 642 -15.10 3.83 -14.36
CA VAL A 642 -15.33 5.25 -14.14
C VAL A 642 -14.25 5.79 -13.22
N ILE A 643 -13.41 6.68 -13.73
CA ILE A 643 -12.48 7.44 -12.89
C ILE A 643 -13.23 8.63 -12.32
N TYR A 644 -13.37 8.67 -11.00
CA TYR A 644 -13.95 9.80 -10.29
C TYR A 644 -12.83 10.61 -9.64
N ALA A 645 -12.50 11.76 -10.23
CA ALA A 645 -11.59 12.73 -9.64
C ALA A 645 -12.39 13.75 -8.84
N HIS A 646 -12.35 13.64 -7.52
CA HIS A 646 -12.96 14.67 -6.68
C HIS A 646 -12.21 16.00 -6.83
N GLY A 647 -12.85 17.12 -6.48
CA GLY A 647 -12.13 18.39 -6.35
C GLY A 647 -11.04 18.21 -5.30
N GLY A 648 -9.78 18.51 -5.61
CA GLY A 648 -8.59 18.39 -4.72
C GLY A 648 -8.62 19.30 -3.48
N LEU A 649 -9.81 19.47 -2.93
CA LEU A 649 -10.27 20.43 -1.95
C LEU A 649 -10.68 19.73 -0.65
N ASN A 650 -10.85 18.40 -0.67
CA ASN A 650 -11.27 17.60 0.47
C ASN A 650 -10.09 16.80 1.06
N SER A 651 -10.08 16.61 2.37
CA SER A 651 -9.14 15.71 3.06
C SER A 651 -9.31 14.27 2.56
N GLU A 652 -8.27 13.44 2.76
CA GLU A 652 -8.33 12.01 2.45
C GLU A 652 -9.56 11.34 3.08
N GLU A 653 -9.85 11.65 4.36
CA GLU A 653 -11.02 11.12 5.08
C GLU A 653 -12.34 11.49 4.40
N SER A 654 -12.51 12.76 4.02
CA SER A 654 -13.72 13.24 3.33
C SER A 654 -13.88 12.64 1.93
N ALA A 655 -12.77 12.41 1.23
CA ALA A 655 -12.78 11.74 -0.07
C ALA A 655 -13.18 10.26 0.04
N ILE A 656 -12.68 9.57 1.07
CA ILE A 656 -13.05 8.18 1.34
C ILE A 656 -14.51 8.06 1.77
N LYS A 657 -15.02 8.94 2.64
CA LYS A 657 -16.46 9.01 2.98
C LYS A 657 -17.35 9.19 1.74
N ARG A 658 -16.91 10.00 0.78
CA ARG A 658 -17.62 10.17 -0.50
C ARG A 658 -17.61 8.89 -1.34
N ALA A 659 -16.47 8.21 -1.43
CA ALA A 659 -16.38 6.91 -2.08
C ALA A 659 -17.29 5.87 -1.41
N GLN A 660 -17.41 5.91 -0.07
CA GLN A 660 -18.32 5.03 0.69
C GLN A 660 -19.79 5.25 0.31
N ALA A 661 -20.20 6.51 0.16
CA ALA A 661 -21.58 6.85 -0.17
C ALA A 661 -21.94 6.55 -1.63
N MET A 662 -21.05 6.91 -2.56
CA MET A 662 -21.34 6.86 -4.00
C MET A 662 -21.05 5.51 -4.64
N GLY A 663 -20.07 4.76 -4.14
CA GLY A 663 -19.51 3.58 -4.80
C GLY A 663 -20.55 2.53 -5.21
N ARG A 664 -21.55 2.30 -4.36
CA ARG A 664 -22.64 1.34 -4.60
C ARG A 664 -23.45 1.65 -5.87
N TYR A 665 -23.67 2.92 -6.18
CA TYR A 665 -24.45 3.33 -7.36
C TYR A 665 -23.69 3.06 -8.65
N PHE A 666 -22.37 3.16 -8.65
CA PHE A 666 -21.56 2.77 -9.80
C PHE A 666 -21.66 1.26 -10.03
N ILE A 667 -21.35 0.45 -9.01
CA ILE A 667 -21.34 -1.01 -9.14
C ILE A 667 -22.74 -1.55 -9.45
N GLY A 668 -23.79 -1.04 -8.80
CA GLY A 668 -25.17 -1.42 -9.03
C GLY A 668 -25.67 -1.15 -10.46
N ASN A 669 -25.01 -0.24 -11.18
CA ASN A 669 -25.32 0.11 -12.56
C ASN A 669 -24.32 -0.42 -13.59
N GLY A 670 -23.46 -1.36 -13.19
CA GLY A 670 -22.52 -2.00 -14.12
C GLY A 670 -21.28 -1.16 -14.43
N CYS A 671 -20.91 -0.25 -13.53
CA CYS A 671 -19.73 0.61 -13.64
C CYS A 671 -18.77 0.34 -12.49
N TYR A 672 -17.51 0.01 -12.77
CA TYR A 672 -16.48 -0.09 -11.74
C TYR A 672 -15.92 1.30 -11.41
N PRO A 673 -16.09 1.84 -10.19
CA PRO A 673 -15.54 3.15 -9.84
C PRO A 673 -14.08 3.05 -9.40
N LEU A 674 -13.28 4.03 -9.81
CA LEU A 674 -11.91 4.26 -9.34
C LEU A 674 -11.78 5.73 -8.91
N PHE A 675 -11.73 5.97 -7.60
CA PHE A 675 -11.66 7.31 -7.01
C PHE A 675 -10.21 7.79 -6.96
N LEU A 676 -9.92 9.00 -7.44
CA LEU A 676 -8.61 9.64 -7.29
C LEU A 676 -8.63 10.53 -6.07
N VAL A 677 -7.78 10.22 -5.09
CA VAL A 677 -7.74 10.86 -3.77
C VAL A 677 -6.47 11.67 -3.55
N TRP A 678 -6.58 12.82 -2.89
CA TRP A 678 -5.45 13.67 -2.49
C TRP A 678 -5.30 13.67 -0.96
N LYS A 679 -4.06 13.72 -0.47
CA LYS A 679 -3.76 13.65 0.97
C LYS A 679 -4.27 14.88 1.74
N SER A 680 -4.09 16.07 1.18
CA SER A 680 -4.51 17.33 1.79
C SER A 680 -5.67 17.98 1.03
N GLY A 681 -6.68 18.43 1.79
CA GLY A 681 -7.80 19.19 1.26
C GLY A 681 -7.46 20.67 1.11
N LEU A 682 -7.43 21.17 -0.12
CA LEU A 682 -7.17 22.59 -0.39
C LEU A 682 -8.29 23.52 0.13
N LEU A 683 -9.57 23.11 0.14
CA LEU A 683 -10.69 23.96 0.59
C LEU A 683 -10.69 24.08 2.11
N GLU A 684 -10.37 23.00 2.81
CA GLU A 684 -10.16 23.03 4.26
C GLU A 684 -9.00 23.97 4.60
N SER A 685 -7.87 23.87 3.88
CA SER A 685 -6.71 24.72 4.11
C SER A 685 -7.00 26.20 3.82
N ILE A 686 -7.72 26.51 2.74
CA ILE A 686 -8.14 27.88 2.40
C ILE A 686 -9.16 28.39 3.41
N GLY A 687 -10.15 27.57 3.79
CA GLY A 687 -11.16 27.91 4.80
C GLY A 687 -10.55 28.21 6.16
N ASN A 688 -9.61 27.37 6.62
CA ASN A 688 -8.87 27.57 7.86
C ASN A 688 -8.02 28.84 7.82
N ILE A 689 -7.35 29.14 6.70
CA ILE A 689 -6.58 30.39 6.54
C ILE A 689 -7.50 31.61 6.59
N LEU A 690 -8.66 31.57 5.92
CA LEU A 690 -9.65 32.64 5.94
C LEU A 690 -10.16 32.88 7.38
N ALA A 691 -10.52 31.81 8.09
CA ALA A 691 -10.94 31.87 9.48
C ALA A 691 -9.83 32.41 10.39
N ASP A 692 -8.65 31.78 10.42
CA ASP A 692 -7.53 32.14 11.31
C ASP A 692 -7.08 33.59 11.14
N LYS A 693 -7.01 34.09 9.90
CA LYS A 693 -6.55 35.46 9.61
C LYS A 693 -7.60 36.51 9.93
N MET A 694 -8.88 36.17 9.84
CA MET A 694 -9.95 37.05 10.32
C MET A 694 -10.02 37.09 11.85
N TYR A 695 -9.89 35.94 12.53
CA TYR A 695 -9.96 35.89 14.00
C TYR A 695 -8.68 36.44 14.68
N LYS A 696 -7.49 36.32 14.08
CA LYS A 696 -6.25 36.94 14.60
C LYS A 696 -6.11 38.44 14.30
N GLY A 697 -7.06 39.03 13.56
CA GLY A 697 -7.08 40.46 13.30
C GLY A 697 -7.45 41.33 14.51
N ASP A 698 -7.86 40.71 15.62
CA ASP A 698 -8.40 41.40 16.81
C ASP A 698 -7.34 41.76 17.87
N ASP A 699 -6.12 41.20 17.81
CA ASP A 699 -5.13 41.35 18.90
C ASP A 699 -4.14 42.52 18.74
N THR A 700 -4.31 43.36 17.72
CA THR A 700 -3.46 44.57 17.57
C THR A 700 -4.26 45.79 17.14
N ARG A 701 -4.94 46.44 18.09
CA ARG A 701 -4.94 47.92 18.27
C ARG A 701 -5.92 48.38 19.35
N ALA A 702 -5.36 48.73 20.51
CA ALA A 702 -5.98 49.72 21.40
C ALA A 702 -5.73 51.12 20.83
N GLN A 703 -6.76 51.77 20.27
CA GLN A 703 -7.08 53.21 20.39
C GLN A 703 -8.21 53.62 19.42
N GLY A 704 -9.33 54.11 19.99
CA GLY A 704 -10.09 55.22 19.40
C GLY A 704 -11.39 54.92 18.63
N PHE A 705 -12.50 54.88 19.38
CA PHE A 705 -13.85 55.35 19.03
C PHE A 705 -14.58 54.81 17.78
N GLY A 706 -15.50 53.85 18.01
CA GLY A 706 -16.92 54.19 17.91
C GLY A 706 -17.73 53.79 16.68
N ASP A 707 -17.18 53.08 15.68
CA ASP A 707 -17.95 52.72 14.46
C ASP A 707 -17.55 51.38 13.80
N TRP A 708 -16.94 50.47 14.56
CA TRP A 708 -16.38 49.21 14.05
C TRP A 708 -17.16 47.96 14.50
N LEU A 709 -18.49 48.03 14.55
CA LEU A 709 -19.34 46.90 14.98
C LEU A 709 -20.43 46.49 13.99
N SER A 710 -20.42 46.98 12.75
CA SER A 710 -21.24 46.40 11.68
C SER A 710 -20.70 46.76 10.29
N ASP A 711 -19.75 45.97 9.78
CA ASP A 711 -19.75 45.49 8.39
C ASP A 711 -18.45 44.75 8.07
N SER A 712 -18.57 43.43 7.94
CA SER A 712 -18.11 42.66 6.79
C SER A 712 -16.92 43.27 6.01
N VAL A 713 -15.71 42.73 6.21
CA VAL A 713 -14.61 42.94 5.27
C VAL A 713 -15.12 42.62 3.85
N SER A 714 -15.09 43.59 2.94
CA SER A 714 -15.61 43.39 1.59
C SER A 714 -14.77 42.35 0.82
N ASP A 715 -15.42 41.52 -0.01
CA ASP A 715 -14.75 40.47 -0.81
C ASP A 715 -13.46 40.95 -1.52
N PRO A 716 -13.38 42.17 -2.12
CA PRO A 716 -12.14 42.65 -2.74
C PRO A 716 -10.97 42.81 -1.77
N LEU A 717 -11.26 43.13 -0.50
CA LEU A 717 -10.22 43.18 0.53
C LEU A 717 -9.73 41.77 0.87
N ILE A 718 -10.64 40.79 1.01
CA ILE A 718 -10.31 39.37 1.25
C ILE A 718 -9.44 38.81 0.12
N GLU A 719 -9.83 39.07 -1.14
CA GLU A 719 -9.10 38.65 -2.34
C GLU A 719 -7.64 39.17 -2.33
N LYS A 720 -7.44 40.43 -1.89
CA LYS A 720 -6.13 41.09 -1.86
C LYS A 720 -5.28 40.74 -0.63
N THR A 721 -5.89 40.63 0.56
CA THR A 721 -5.16 40.48 1.84
C THR A 721 -4.97 39.02 2.25
N ILE A 722 -5.86 38.12 1.85
CA ILE A 722 -5.80 36.69 2.19
C ILE A 722 -5.60 35.83 0.95
N GLY A 723 -6.39 36.08 -0.10
CA GLY A 723 -6.40 35.29 -1.33
C GLY A 723 -5.03 35.22 -2.02
N ARG A 724 -4.48 36.37 -2.42
CA ARG A 724 -3.19 36.44 -3.13
C ARG A 724 -1.94 36.06 -2.33
N PRO A 725 -1.76 36.51 -1.07
CA PRO A 725 -0.53 36.19 -0.33
C PRO A 725 -0.52 34.80 0.31
N PHE A 726 -1.68 34.24 0.69
CA PHE A 726 -1.72 33.00 1.47
C PHE A 726 -2.44 31.84 0.77
N ALA A 727 -3.57 32.07 0.07
CA ALA A 727 -4.32 30.99 -0.59
C ALA A 727 -3.80 30.65 -2.01
N ARG A 728 -3.32 31.63 -2.77
CA ARG A 728 -2.76 31.43 -4.13
C ARG A 728 -1.55 30.48 -4.16
N PRO A 729 -0.59 30.52 -3.21
CA PRO A 729 0.48 29.53 -3.14
C PRO A 729 -0.05 28.09 -3.07
N LEU A 730 -1.05 27.82 -2.21
CA LEU A 730 -1.64 26.49 -2.07
C LEU A 730 -2.38 26.04 -3.34
N TRP A 731 -3.11 26.94 -4.01
CA TRP A 731 -3.72 26.67 -5.31
C TRP A 731 -2.69 26.37 -6.39
N SER A 732 -1.56 27.09 -6.38
CA SER A 732 -0.46 26.89 -7.33
C SER A 732 0.24 25.55 -7.08
N GLU A 733 0.50 25.21 -5.83
CA GLU A 733 1.06 23.92 -5.41
C GLU A 733 0.15 22.76 -5.84
N MET A 734 -1.16 22.87 -5.67
CA MET A 734 -2.10 21.84 -6.15
C MET A 734 -1.99 21.62 -7.66
N LYS A 735 -1.89 22.71 -8.45
CA LYS A 735 -1.72 22.62 -9.91
C LYS A 735 -0.38 21.99 -10.27
N GLU A 736 0.67 22.32 -9.53
CA GLU A 736 1.99 21.70 -9.66
C GLU A 736 1.95 20.21 -9.33
N ASN A 737 1.23 19.80 -8.28
CA ASN A 737 1.08 18.39 -7.90
C ASN A 737 0.38 17.57 -9.00
N ALA A 738 -0.64 18.15 -9.65
CA ALA A 738 -1.27 17.52 -10.80
C ALA A 738 -0.33 17.41 -12.02
N ILE A 739 0.58 18.38 -12.21
CA ILE A 739 1.63 18.32 -13.23
C ILE A 739 2.63 17.21 -12.89
N LEU A 740 3.16 17.20 -11.66
CA LEU A 740 4.11 16.20 -11.17
C LEU A 740 3.51 14.79 -11.26
N ALA A 741 2.23 14.61 -10.93
CA ALA A 741 1.55 13.32 -11.05
C ALA A 741 1.55 12.82 -12.51
N SER A 742 1.61 13.73 -13.48
CA SER A 742 1.54 13.42 -14.90
C SER A 742 2.91 13.28 -15.58
N GLU A 743 4.00 13.36 -14.82
CA GLU A 743 5.35 13.09 -15.33
C GLU A 743 5.62 11.59 -15.45
N SER A 744 6.56 11.23 -16.32
CA SER A 744 6.96 9.83 -16.54
C SER A 744 7.43 9.17 -15.23
N GLY A 745 6.86 8.00 -14.93
CA GLY A 745 7.13 7.22 -13.72
C GLY A 745 6.43 7.72 -12.45
N ARG A 746 5.50 8.69 -12.57
CA ARG A 746 4.69 9.21 -11.44
C ARG A 746 3.29 8.63 -11.44
N GLY A 747 2.49 8.96 -10.42
CA GLY A 747 1.25 8.27 -10.13
C GLY A 747 0.23 8.26 -11.27
N GLY A 748 0.10 9.36 -12.01
CA GLY A 748 -0.77 9.45 -13.19
C GLY A 748 -0.27 8.62 -14.37
N ASP A 749 1.03 8.65 -14.65
CA ASP A 749 1.64 7.85 -15.72
C ASP A 749 1.56 6.34 -15.45
N LEU A 750 1.79 5.94 -14.19
CA LEU A 750 1.61 4.57 -13.71
C LEU A 750 0.14 4.15 -13.78
N LEU A 751 -0.80 5.03 -13.41
CA LEU A 751 -2.24 4.79 -13.52
C LEU A 751 -2.65 4.50 -14.96
N VAL A 752 -2.22 5.34 -15.91
CA VAL A 752 -2.53 5.11 -17.32
C VAL A 752 -1.93 3.79 -17.82
N SER A 753 -0.72 3.44 -17.38
CA SER A 753 -0.08 2.15 -17.71
C SER A 753 -0.87 0.95 -17.20
N ALA A 754 -1.38 1.03 -15.96
CA ALA A 754 -2.24 -0.01 -15.38
C ALA A 754 -3.58 -0.12 -16.13
N LEU A 755 -4.19 1.02 -16.48
CA LEU A 755 -5.44 1.04 -17.25
C LEU A 755 -5.24 0.55 -18.69
N LYS A 756 -4.08 0.80 -19.31
CA LYS A 756 -3.72 0.24 -20.62
C LYS A 756 -3.64 -1.28 -20.56
N SER A 757 -3.08 -1.82 -19.48
CA SER A 757 -3.03 -3.26 -19.21
C SER A 757 -4.43 -3.86 -19.07
N LEU A 758 -5.31 -3.19 -18.31
CA LEU A 758 -6.70 -3.59 -18.14
C LEU A 758 -7.46 -3.54 -19.48
N ALA A 759 -7.34 -2.44 -20.22
CA ALA A 759 -7.98 -2.28 -21.54
C ALA A 759 -7.51 -3.37 -22.52
N GLY A 760 -6.23 -3.76 -22.47
CA GLY A 760 -5.70 -4.87 -23.25
C GLY A 760 -6.44 -6.19 -23.00
N SER A 761 -6.87 -6.46 -21.76
CA SER A 761 -7.59 -7.69 -21.37
C SER A 761 -9.00 -7.78 -21.96
N TRP A 762 -9.61 -6.65 -22.32
CA TRP A 762 -11.03 -6.56 -22.68
C TRP A 762 -11.28 -5.98 -24.07
N GLY A 763 -10.25 -5.43 -24.73
CA GLY A 763 -10.33 -4.93 -26.11
C GLY A 763 -11.46 -3.91 -26.30
N ASP A 764 -12.35 -4.16 -27.26
CA ASP A 764 -13.46 -3.26 -27.61
C ASP A 764 -14.66 -3.32 -26.65
N ASN A 765 -14.64 -4.29 -25.74
CA ASN A 765 -15.63 -4.34 -24.66
C ASN A 765 -15.28 -3.36 -23.52
N PHE A 766 -14.04 -2.87 -23.44
CA PHE A 766 -13.62 -1.92 -22.41
C PHE A 766 -14.00 -0.48 -22.76
N GLU A 767 -14.56 0.23 -21.79
CA GLU A 767 -14.92 1.65 -21.88
C GLU A 767 -14.44 2.39 -20.62
N LEU A 768 -13.75 3.51 -20.83
CA LEU A 768 -13.29 4.38 -19.76
C LEU A 768 -14.14 5.65 -19.74
N HIS A 769 -14.66 6.02 -18.57
CA HIS A 769 -15.41 7.25 -18.36
C HIS A 769 -14.72 8.09 -17.30
N LEU A 770 -14.68 9.41 -17.50
CA LEU A 770 -14.06 10.33 -16.56
C LEU A 770 -15.14 11.21 -15.94
N MET A 771 -15.11 11.35 -14.62
CA MET A 771 -15.98 12.23 -13.86
C MET A 771 -15.13 13.12 -12.95
N GLY A 772 -15.26 14.44 -13.08
CA GLY A 772 -14.42 15.39 -12.37
C GLY A 772 -15.23 16.50 -11.73
N HIS A 773 -15.06 16.70 -10.43
CA HIS A 773 -15.66 17.83 -9.72
C HIS A 773 -14.59 18.92 -9.48
N SER A 774 -14.89 20.19 -9.76
CA SER A 774 -14.03 21.33 -9.40
C SER A 774 -12.59 21.15 -9.92
N ALA A 775 -11.58 21.16 -9.05
CA ALA A 775 -10.18 20.93 -9.41
C ALA A 775 -9.90 19.53 -10.00
N GLY A 776 -10.82 18.58 -9.88
CA GLY A 776 -10.76 17.29 -10.58
C GLY A 776 -10.65 17.46 -12.10
N SER A 777 -11.19 18.55 -12.65
CA SER A 777 -11.02 18.92 -14.06
C SER A 777 -9.56 19.16 -14.47
N ILE A 778 -8.68 19.55 -13.54
CA ILE A 778 -7.27 19.82 -13.82
C ILE A 778 -6.52 18.49 -13.96
N ILE A 779 -6.68 17.56 -13.01
CA ILE A 779 -6.01 16.26 -13.09
C ILE A 779 -6.53 15.43 -14.27
N LEU A 780 -7.84 15.44 -14.52
CA LEU A 780 -8.42 14.73 -15.67
C LEU A 780 -7.92 15.28 -17.01
N GLY A 781 -7.76 16.61 -17.14
CA GLY A 781 -7.20 17.21 -18.35
C GLY A 781 -5.77 16.73 -18.61
N ARG A 782 -4.94 16.60 -17.57
CA ARG A 782 -3.59 16.03 -17.71
C ARG A 782 -3.61 14.53 -18.01
N LEU A 783 -4.54 13.79 -17.41
CA LEU A 783 -4.72 12.37 -17.73
C LEU A 783 -5.15 12.18 -19.18
N LEU A 784 -5.95 13.07 -19.78
CA LEU A 784 -6.26 13.02 -21.21
C LEU A 784 -5.01 13.12 -22.09
N ASP A 785 -4.06 14.01 -21.76
CA ASP A 785 -2.77 14.06 -22.46
C ASP A 785 -2.02 12.73 -22.34
N LEU A 786 -1.99 12.13 -21.14
CA LEU A 786 -1.33 10.84 -20.90
C LEU A 786 -2.04 9.70 -21.64
N PHE A 787 -3.37 9.66 -21.64
CA PHE A 787 -4.15 8.70 -22.41
C PHE A 787 -3.83 8.84 -23.91
N ALA A 788 -3.68 10.05 -24.43
CA ALA A 788 -3.27 10.25 -25.82
C ALA A 788 -1.84 9.76 -26.08
N ARG A 789 -0.88 10.11 -25.20
CA ARG A 789 0.52 9.69 -25.31
C ARG A 789 0.71 8.17 -25.23
N GLN A 790 -0.10 7.49 -24.42
CA GLN A 790 -0.04 6.04 -24.23
C GLN A 790 -1.05 5.27 -25.11
N GLU A 791 -1.67 5.92 -26.10
CA GLU A 791 -2.60 5.30 -27.06
C GLU A 791 -3.86 4.67 -26.41
N LEU A 792 -4.31 5.22 -25.28
CA LEU A 792 -5.51 4.79 -24.56
C LEU A 792 -6.70 5.75 -24.76
N ILE A 793 -6.47 6.93 -25.35
CA ILE A 793 -7.49 7.98 -25.51
C ILE A 793 -8.75 7.49 -26.23
N ASP A 794 -8.63 6.54 -27.15
CA ASP A 794 -9.76 5.99 -27.89
C ASP A 794 -10.73 5.17 -27.02
N LYS A 795 -10.26 4.67 -25.87
CA LYS A 795 -11.08 3.96 -24.88
C LYS A 795 -11.85 4.93 -23.97
N VAL A 796 -11.53 6.23 -23.98
CA VAL A 796 -12.30 7.24 -23.24
C VAL A 796 -13.61 7.52 -23.97
N ALA A 797 -14.72 7.04 -23.41
CA ALA A 797 -16.05 7.11 -23.98
C ALA A 797 -16.76 8.44 -23.66
N SER A 798 -16.62 8.97 -22.44
CA SER A 798 -17.23 10.24 -22.04
C SER A 798 -16.48 10.93 -20.91
N VAL A 799 -16.61 12.26 -20.85
CA VAL A 799 -16.11 13.08 -19.75
C VAL A 799 -17.26 13.91 -19.17
N HIS A 800 -17.45 13.85 -17.85
CA HIS A 800 -18.45 14.62 -17.12
C HIS A 800 -17.74 15.52 -16.13
N LEU A 801 -17.91 16.83 -16.26
CA LEU A 801 -17.31 17.80 -15.33
C LEU A 801 -18.40 18.56 -14.59
N TYR A 802 -18.25 18.61 -13.27
CA TYR A 802 -19.10 19.37 -12.37
C TYR A 802 -18.33 20.58 -11.88
N ALA A 803 -18.88 21.78 -12.08
CA ALA A 803 -18.28 23.06 -11.69
C ALA A 803 -16.74 23.13 -11.93
N PRO A 804 -16.23 22.85 -13.14
CA PRO A 804 -14.79 22.68 -13.37
C PRO A 804 -13.98 23.94 -13.05
N ALA A 805 -13.01 23.80 -12.14
CA ALA A 805 -12.19 24.93 -11.66
C ALA A 805 -10.94 25.21 -12.52
N CYS A 806 -10.76 24.51 -13.64
CA CYS A 806 -9.65 24.80 -14.55
C CYS A 806 -9.90 26.08 -15.36
N THR A 807 -8.82 26.81 -15.69
CA THR A 807 -8.92 27.98 -16.56
C THR A 807 -9.33 27.59 -17.99
N VAL A 808 -9.91 28.53 -18.73
CA VAL A 808 -10.23 28.31 -20.14
C VAL A 808 -8.98 28.04 -20.98
N ALA A 809 -7.86 28.68 -20.67
CA ALA A 809 -6.57 28.39 -21.29
C ALA A 809 -6.13 26.92 -21.06
N PHE A 810 -6.35 26.39 -19.86
CA PHE A 810 -6.11 24.99 -19.56
C PHE A 810 -7.05 24.08 -20.37
N ALA A 811 -8.34 24.44 -20.44
CA ALA A 811 -9.33 23.68 -21.20
C ALA A 811 -8.97 23.58 -22.70
N ASN A 812 -8.54 24.70 -23.30
CA ASN A 812 -8.05 24.75 -24.68
C ASN A 812 -6.81 23.88 -24.91
N ARG A 813 -5.97 23.70 -23.90
CA ARG A 813 -4.74 22.91 -24.02
C ARG A 813 -5.00 21.41 -23.91
N HIS A 814 -5.94 21.00 -23.07
CA HIS A 814 -6.10 19.60 -22.64
C HIS A 814 -7.37 18.92 -23.12
N TYR A 815 -8.47 19.67 -23.25
CA TYR A 815 -9.76 19.14 -23.67
C TYR A 815 -10.06 19.46 -25.14
N ALA A 816 -9.96 20.73 -25.53
CA ALA A 816 -10.32 21.17 -26.88
C ALA A 816 -9.59 20.46 -28.04
N PRO A 817 -8.29 20.07 -27.93
CA PRO A 817 -7.60 19.38 -29.01
C PRO A 817 -8.16 17.97 -29.28
N GLN A 818 -8.90 17.42 -28.32
CA GLN A 818 -9.43 16.05 -28.37
C GLN A 818 -10.87 16.08 -28.91
N THR A 819 -11.04 16.12 -30.24
CA THR A 819 -12.37 16.29 -30.88
C THR A 819 -13.40 15.24 -30.45
N LYS A 820 -13.00 13.97 -30.29
CA LYS A 820 -13.89 12.90 -29.80
C LYS A 820 -14.35 13.17 -28.37
N ILE A 821 -13.45 13.65 -27.52
CA ILE A 821 -13.74 14.00 -26.13
C ILE A 821 -14.68 15.19 -26.09
N MET A 822 -14.46 16.25 -26.87
CA MET A 822 -15.35 17.43 -26.92
C MET A 822 -16.79 17.09 -27.36
N LYS A 823 -16.97 16.09 -28.23
CA LYS A 823 -18.28 15.57 -28.62
C LYS A 823 -19.00 14.82 -27.49
N ASN A 824 -18.25 14.28 -26.54
CA ASN A 824 -18.74 13.50 -25.39
C ASN A 824 -18.37 14.15 -24.03
N LEU A 825 -18.13 15.46 -24.05
CA LEU A 825 -17.91 16.28 -22.85
C LEU A 825 -19.27 16.80 -22.40
N TYR A 826 -19.57 16.60 -21.13
CA TYR A 826 -20.78 17.05 -20.45
C TYR A 826 -20.38 17.96 -19.30
N LEU A 827 -21.02 19.12 -19.22
CA LEU A 827 -20.77 20.12 -18.20
C LEU A 827 -22.05 20.39 -17.42
N ASP A 828 -21.98 20.29 -16.10
CA ASP A 828 -23.03 20.72 -15.19
C ASP A 828 -22.42 21.83 -14.30
N ILE A 829 -22.94 23.06 -14.42
CA ILE A 829 -22.41 24.29 -13.79
C ILE A 829 -23.55 25.10 -13.15
N LEU A 830 -23.24 26.00 -12.22
CA LEU A 830 -24.25 26.92 -11.67
C LEU A 830 -24.44 28.15 -12.56
N SER A 831 -25.61 28.78 -12.46
CA SER A 831 -25.84 30.10 -13.03
C SER A 831 -24.99 31.15 -12.32
N ASP A 832 -24.70 32.25 -13.02
CA ASP A 832 -23.92 33.37 -12.46
C ASP A 832 -24.54 33.92 -11.16
N ALA A 833 -25.87 34.04 -11.14
CA ALA A 833 -26.61 34.51 -9.97
C ALA A 833 -26.51 33.55 -8.77
N ARG A 834 -26.39 32.23 -9.01
CA ARG A 834 -26.19 31.23 -7.95
C ARG A 834 -24.75 31.20 -7.45
N GLU A 835 -23.77 31.29 -8.34
CA GLU A 835 -22.35 31.38 -7.96
C GLU A 835 -22.06 32.64 -7.12
N GLN A 836 -22.72 33.78 -7.42
CA GLN A 836 -22.60 35.01 -6.63
C GLN A 836 -23.36 34.98 -5.29
N ASP A 837 -24.34 34.09 -5.12
CA ASP A 837 -25.10 33.90 -3.88
C ASP A 837 -24.58 32.72 -3.03
N ASP A 838 -23.48 32.09 -3.45
CA ASP A 838 -22.76 31.05 -2.71
C ASP A 838 -21.73 31.66 -1.75
N GLN A 839 -21.02 30.83 -0.99
CA GLN A 839 -20.01 31.28 -0.04
C GLN A 839 -18.87 30.28 0.16
N VAL A 840 -17.72 30.78 0.63
CA VAL A 840 -16.62 29.96 1.13
C VAL A 840 -16.38 30.27 2.61
N ALA A 841 -16.50 29.24 3.46
CA ALA A 841 -16.28 29.32 4.91
C ALA A 841 -17.07 30.42 5.65
N GLN A 842 -18.24 30.83 5.11
CA GLN A 842 -19.04 31.96 5.62
C GLN A 842 -18.35 33.33 5.62
N ILE A 843 -17.18 33.41 4.99
CA ILE A 843 -16.32 34.58 5.01
C ILE A 843 -16.34 35.26 3.64
N TYR A 844 -16.03 34.51 2.58
CA TYR A 844 -16.10 34.99 1.20
C TYR A 844 -17.52 34.78 0.67
N ARG A 845 -18.19 35.84 0.24
CA ARG A 845 -19.65 35.85 -0.06
C ARG A 845 -20.00 35.51 -1.50
N LYS A 846 -19.12 34.75 -2.16
CA LYS A 846 -19.33 34.18 -3.48
C LYS A 846 -18.78 32.76 -3.48
N SER A 847 -19.01 32.05 -4.57
CA SER A 847 -18.49 30.70 -4.75
C SER A 847 -16.97 30.61 -4.75
N LEU A 848 -16.48 29.37 -4.62
CA LEU A 848 -15.08 29.07 -4.78
C LEU A 848 -14.55 29.41 -6.18
N LEU A 849 -15.36 29.26 -7.24
CA LEU A 849 -14.91 29.60 -8.60
C LEU A 849 -14.64 31.09 -8.74
N TYR A 850 -15.46 31.94 -8.12
CA TYR A 850 -15.18 33.38 -8.05
C TYR A 850 -13.92 33.69 -7.25
N PHE A 851 -13.69 32.98 -6.13
CA PHE A 851 -12.47 33.17 -5.35
C PHE A 851 -11.22 32.78 -6.15
N VAL A 852 -11.27 31.65 -6.87
CA VAL A 852 -10.21 31.21 -7.78
C VAL A 852 -9.97 32.24 -8.89
N SER A 853 -11.04 32.66 -9.57
CA SER A 853 -11.02 33.65 -10.65
C SER A 853 -10.41 34.99 -10.21
N ASN A 854 -10.79 35.50 -9.04
CA ASN A 854 -10.45 36.86 -8.63
C ASN A 854 -9.12 36.93 -7.87
N ALA A 855 -8.77 35.89 -7.10
CA ALA A 855 -7.67 35.97 -6.15
C ALA A 855 -6.57 34.92 -6.34
N LEU A 856 -6.88 33.72 -6.83
CA LEU A 856 -5.93 32.60 -6.83
C LEU A 856 -5.21 32.40 -8.15
N GLU A 857 -5.80 32.85 -9.26
CA GLU A 857 -5.13 32.88 -10.55
C GLU A 857 -4.18 34.08 -10.71
N ALA A 858 -3.33 34.02 -11.74
CA ALA A 858 -2.34 35.05 -11.99
C ALA A 858 -3.00 36.42 -12.26
N ASP A 859 -3.93 36.44 -13.21
CA ASP A 859 -4.74 37.61 -13.56
C ASP A 859 -5.98 37.68 -12.67
N HIS A 860 -6.50 38.90 -12.45
CA HIS A 860 -7.78 39.08 -11.77
C HIS A 860 -8.91 38.72 -12.73
N ARG A 861 -10.03 38.23 -12.18
CA ARG A 861 -11.24 37.89 -12.95
C ARG A 861 -10.91 36.93 -14.11
N MET A 862 -10.09 35.92 -13.82
CA MET A 862 -9.65 34.91 -14.79
C MET A 862 -10.84 34.05 -15.26
N PRO A 863 -11.06 33.88 -16.58
CA PRO A 863 -12.07 32.96 -17.09
C PRO A 863 -11.84 31.51 -16.62
N ILE A 864 -12.73 31.02 -15.76
CA ILE A 864 -12.76 29.64 -15.27
C ILE A 864 -13.86 28.86 -16.00
N LEU A 865 -13.53 27.63 -16.42
CA LEU A 865 -14.41 26.81 -17.27
C LEU A 865 -15.81 26.59 -16.65
N GLY A 866 -15.90 26.51 -15.33
CA GLY A 866 -17.15 26.28 -14.61
C GLY A 866 -18.06 27.50 -14.49
N MET A 867 -17.62 28.70 -14.88
CA MET A 867 -18.43 29.91 -14.75
C MET A 867 -19.32 30.12 -15.98
N ALA A 868 -20.61 30.39 -15.79
CA ALA A 868 -21.56 30.63 -16.89
C ALA A 868 -21.08 31.71 -17.88
N ASN A 869 -20.36 32.73 -17.39
CA ASN A 869 -19.82 33.82 -18.19
C ASN A 869 -18.91 33.37 -19.34
N VAL A 870 -18.18 32.25 -19.21
CA VAL A 870 -17.25 31.81 -20.27
C VAL A 870 -17.94 31.20 -21.49
N PHE A 871 -19.27 31.01 -21.42
CA PHE A 871 -20.12 30.57 -22.52
C PHE A 871 -20.92 31.73 -23.15
N ASN A 872 -20.77 32.95 -22.63
CA ASN A 872 -21.41 34.14 -23.18
C ASN A 872 -20.45 34.84 -24.16
N GLN A 873 -20.81 34.87 -25.45
CA GLN A 873 -20.02 35.53 -26.50
C GLN A 873 -19.83 37.04 -26.27
N GLN A 874 -20.70 37.67 -25.48
CA GLN A 874 -20.66 39.11 -25.18
C GLN A 874 -19.97 39.42 -23.84
N TYR A 875 -19.49 38.40 -23.12
CA TYR A 875 -18.76 38.64 -21.87
C TYR A 875 -17.52 39.50 -22.17
N SER A 876 -17.24 40.48 -21.32
CA SER A 876 -16.07 41.37 -21.40
C SER A 876 -15.52 41.72 -20.01
N GLY A 877 -15.97 41.01 -18.97
CA GLY A 877 -15.73 41.33 -17.57
C GLY A 877 -14.41 40.82 -16.97
N TRP A 878 -13.52 40.21 -17.76
CA TRP A 878 -12.22 39.72 -17.30
C TRP A 878 -11.17 40.84 -17.19
N ASP A 879 -10.13 40.65 -16.37
CA ASP A 879 -9.11 41.67 -16.07
C ASP A 879 -7.69 41.12 -16.26
N GLY A 880 -7.41 40.69 -17.48
CA GLY A 880 -6.19 39.99 -17.87
C GLY A 880 -5.52 40.57 -19.11
N SER A 881 -4.33 40.04 -19.41
CA SER A 881 -3.57 40.41 -20.62
C SER A 881 -4.34 40.09 -21.91
N SER A 882 -3.89 40.63 -23.06
CA SER A 882 -4.47 40.33 -24.38
C SER A 882 -4.59 38.82 -24.67
N PHE A 883 -3.69 38.02 -24.10
CA PHE A 883 -3.71 36.56 -24.15
C PHE A 883 -4.99 35.94 -23.55
N THR A 884 -5.54 36.52 -22.48
CA THR A 884 -6.73 36.00 -21.80
C THR A 884 -7.97 36.10 -22.70
N GLY A 885 -8.14 37.21 -23.42
CA GLY A 885 -9.21 37.38 -24.41
C GLY A 885 -9.10 36.43 -25.60
N GLU A 886 -7.88 36.19 -26.08
CA GLU A 886 -7.61 35.21 -27.16
C GLU A 886 -7.98 33.79 -26.72
N THR A 887 -7.58 33.38 -25.50
CA THR A 887 -7.91 32.04 -24.98
C THR A 887 -9.42 31.86 -24.80
N LEU A 888 -10.15 32.88 -24.35
CA LEU A 888 -11.61 32.82 -24.26
C LEU A 888 -12.26 32.67 -25.65
N SER A 889 -11.79 33.44 -26.63
CA SER A 889 -12.27 33.35 -28.02
C SER A 889 -12.03 31.96 -28.61
N ASN A 890 -10.85 31.38 -28.39
CA ASN A 890 -10.51 30.03 -28.84
C ASN A 890 -11.42 28.96 -28.22
N TRP A 891 -11.79 29.13 -26.95
CA TRP A 891 -12.71 28.21 -26.28
C TRP A 891 -14.13 28.33 -26.82
N LEU A 892 -14.65 29.55 -26.99
CA LEU A 892 -15.97 29.78 -27.59
C LEU A 892 -16.06 29.17 -28.99
N ASN A 893 -15.00 29.31 -29.80
CA ASN A 893 -14.92 28.65 -31.10
C ASN A 893 -14.97 27.11 -30.96
N ALA A 894 -14.24 26.53 -30.01
CA ALA A 894 -14.26 25.09 -29.77
C ALA A 894 -15.64 24.58 -29.30
N VAL A 895 -16.32 25.36 -28.45
CA VAL A 895 -17.70 25.12 -27.99
C VAL A 895 -18.65 25.07 -29.18
N GLU A 896 -18.59 26.07 -30.06
CA GLU A 896 -19.45 26.17 -31.25
C GLU A 896 -19.19 25.03 -32.24
N ILE A 897 -17.92 24.77 -32.58
CA ILE A 897 -17.52 23.70 -33.51
C ILE A 897 -18.02 22.33 -33.02
N CYS A 898 -17.91 22.07 -31.71
CA CYS A 898 -18.30 20.79 -31.13
C CYS A 898 -19.77 20.74 -30.69
N ARG A 899 -20.52 21.83 -30.82
CA ARG A 899 -21.90 21.95 -30.32
C ARG A 899 -22.03 21.57 -28.84
N LEU A 900 -21.12 22.09 -28.01
CA LEU A 900 -21.06 21.75 -26.57
C LEU A 900 -22.27 22.28 -25.80
N GLU A 901 -22.95 23.32 -26.30
CA GLU A 901 -24.19 23.87 -25.73
C GLU A 901 -25.28 22.81 -25.54
N LYS A 902 -25.32 21.78 -26.40
CA LYS A 902 -26.27 20.65 -26.26
C LYS A 902 -25.99 19.74 -25.07
N ARG A 903 -24.84 19.87 -24.43
CA ARG A 903 -24.34 19.04 -23.32
C ARG A 903 -23.90 19.87 -22.11
N LEU A 904 -24.15 21.17 -22.15
CA LEU A 904 -24.00 22.10 -21.05
C LEU A 904 -25.33 22.20 -20.30
N THR A 905 -25.29 22.08 -18.97
CA THR A 905 -26.43 22.31 -18.08
C THR A 905 -26.06 23.41 -17.11
N ILE A 906 -26.85 24.49 -17.11
CA ILE A 906 -26.71 25.61 -16.19
C ILE A 906 -27.82 25.49 -15.14
N HIS A 907 -27.43 25.23 -13.92
CA HIS A 907 -28.30 25.06 -12.77
C HIS A 907 -28.60 26.41 -12.13
N ASP A 908 -29.86 26.84 -12.21
CA ASP A 908 -30.34 28.08 -11.60
C ASP A 908 -31.18 27.82 -10.34
N GLU A 909 -31.42 26.54 -10.02
CA GLU A 909 -32.23 26.14 -8.86
C GLU A 909 -31.60 26.63 -7.55
N GLN A 910 -32.41 27.11 -6.61
CA GLN A 910 -31.91 27.54 -5.29
C GLN A 910 -31.52 26.36 -4.40
N THR A 911 -32.07 25.18 -4.67
CA THR A 911 -31.91 23.99 -3.85
C THR A 911 -31.70 22.75 -4.69
N ILE A 912 -30.90 21.83 -4.17
CA ILE A 912 -30.61 20.52 -4.76
C ILE A 912 -31.18 19.41 -3.88
N GLN A 913 -31.58 18.32 -4.50
CA GLN A 913 -32.03 17.14 -3.77
C GLN A 913 -30.83 16.24 -3.47
N THR A 914 -30.62 15.93 -2.19
CA THR A 914 -29.49 15.10 -1.73
C THR A 914 -29.95 13.72 -1.24
N ARG A 915 -31.25 13.57 -0.95
CA ARG A 915 -31.87 12.28 -0.63
C ARG A 915 -33.34 12.22 -1.06
N LEU A 916 -33.73 11.10 -1.66
CA LEU A 916 -35.13 10.70 -1.88
C LEU A 916 -35.73 10.17 -0.57
N GLY A 917 -36.96 10.57 -0.28
CA GLY A 917 -37.73 9.95 0.79
C GLY A 917 -38.30 8.60 0.34
N ASN A 918 -38.31 7.60 1.21
CA ASN A 918 -38.90 6.28 0.94
C ASN A 918 -40.16 5.97 1.78
N GLY A 919 -40.77 7.01 2.36
CA GLY A 919 -42.09 6.96 3.00
C GLY A 919 -42.18 6.27 4.37
N SER A 920 -41.20 5.47 4.80
CA SER A 920 -41.29 4.74 6.08
C SER A 920 -39.98 4.60 6.87
N SER A 921 -38.80 4.86 6.29
CA SER A 921 -37.52 4.78 7.03
C SER A 921 -36.55 5.94 6.79
N MET A 922 -36.72 6.75 5.74
CA MET A 922 -35.85 7.89 5.42
C MET A 922 -36.66 9.12 4.97
N SER A 923 -36.41 10.28 5.59
CA SER A 923 -36.97 11.56 5.17
C SER A 923 -36.22 12.12 3.95
N PRO A 924 -36.91 12.75 2.98
CA PRO A 924 -36.25 13.45 1.89
C PRO A 924 -35.37 14.58 2.44
N LYS A 925 -34.22 14.82 1.82
CA LYS A 925 -33.31 15.92 2.18
C LYS A 925 -33.01 16.79 0.97
N ILE A 926 -33.09 18.09 1.20
CA ILE A 926 -32.83 19.15 0.23
C ILE A 926 -31.80 20.09 0.86
N GLU A 927 -30.84 20.55 0.07
CA GLU A 927 -29.78 21.48 0.49
C GLU A 927 -29.71 22.69 -0.46
N LYS A 928 -29.11 23.80 -0.02
CA LYS A 928 -28.90 24.96 -0.90
C LYS A 928 -27.97 24.54 -2.05
N ALA A 929 -28.31 24.95 -3.27
CA ALA A 929 -27.40 24.79 -4.40
C ALA A 929 -26.11 25.59 -4.12
N SER A 930 -24.98 24.92 -4.22
CA SER A 930 -23.65 25.49 -3.96
C SER A 930 -22.62 24.84 -4.86
N HIS A 931 -21.46 25.47 -5.00
CA HIS A 931 -20.33 24.93 -5.75
C HIS A 931 -19.96 23.52 -5.29
N GLY A 932 -19.99 23.27 -3.99
CA GLY A 932 -19.69 21.95 -3.41
C GLY A 932 -20.81 20.92 -3.53
N GLY A 933 -22.01 21.32 -3.94
CA GLY A 933 -23.21 20.49 -3.88
C GLY A 933 -23.44 19.55 -5.07
N PHE A 934 -22.66 19.64 -6.15
CA PHE A 934 -22.93 18.89 -7.38
C PHE A 934 -22.90 17.38 -7.21
N ASP A 935 -21.92 16.87 -6.46
CA ASP A 935 -21.76 15.45 -6.19
C ASP A 935 -22.56 14.96 -4.98
N ASN A 936 -23.25 15.87 -4.29
CA ASN A 936 -24.32 15.57 -3.33
C ASN A 936 -25.70 15.54 -4.04
N ASN A 937 -25.81 16.09 -5.26
CA ASN A 937 -27.05 16.17 -6.00
C ASN A 937 -27.36 14.85 -6.71
N ILE A 938 -28.38 14.14 -6.20
CA ILE A 938 -28.77 12.82 -6.72
C ILE A 938 -29.11 12.87 -8.21
N ASN A 939 -29.74 13.96 -8.68
CA ASN A 939 -30.20 14.10 -10.06
C ASN A 939 -29.02 14.26 -11.02
N VAL A 940 -27.99 15.00 -10.60
CA VAL A 940 -26.77 15.21 -11.40
C VAL A 940 -26.00 13.90 -11.55
N VAL A 941 -25.80 13.19 -10.44
CA VAL A 941 -25.09 11.90 -10.44
C VAL A 941 -25.87 10.84 -11.22
N GLU A 942 -27.19 10.75 -11.03
CA GLU A 942 -28.07 9.86 -11.79
C GLU A 942 -27.99 10.13 -13.29
N LYS A 943 -28.06 11.40 -13.70
CA LYS A 943 -27.97 11.82 -15.10
C LYS A 943 -26.63 11.42 -15.73
N SER A 944 -25.52 11.58 -15.01
CA SER A 944 -24.21 11.11 -15.48
C SER A 944 -24.14 9.59 -15.60
N LEU A 945 -24.68 8.83 -14.65
CA LEU A 945 -24.73 7.37 -14.74
C LEU A 945 -25.61 6.89 -15.90
N LYS A 946 -26.75 7.53 -16.17
CA LYS A 946 -27.60 7.25 -17.34
C LYS A 946 -26.84 7.49 -18.65
N ARG A 947 -26.11 8.61 -18.75
CA ARG A 947 -25.25 8.91 -19.91
C ARG A 947 -24.12 7.88 -20.09
N ILE A 948 -23.50 7.44 -18.99
CA ILE A 948 -22.40 6.44 -19.01
C ILE A 948 -22.90 5.06 -19.44
N THR A 949 -24.02 4.63 -18.88
CA THR A 949 -24.60 3.29 -19.15
C THR A 949 -25.31 3.23 -20.50
N GLY A 950 -25.80 4.38 -20.99
CA GLY A 950 -26.69 4.48 -22.14
C GLY A 950 -28.13 4.06 -21.84
N SER A 951 -28.47 3.87 -20.56
CA SER A 951 -29.79 3.40 -20.13
C SER A 951 -30.74 4.56 -19.86
N THR A 952 -32.03 4.36 -20.16
CA THR A 952 -33.10 5.31 -19.80
C THR A 952 -33.41 5.27 -18.30
N GLU A 953 -33.30 4.09 -17.69
CA GLU A 953 -33.46 3.85 -16.26
C GLU A 953 -32.24 3.13 -15.69
N LEU A 954 -31.90 3.46 -14.44
CA LEU A 954 -30.80 2.83 -13.72
C LEU A 954 -31.29 1.56 -13.01
N ASN A 955 -30.46 0.51 -13.01
CA ASN A 955 -30.70 -0.70 -12.24
C ASN A 955 -30.76 -0.41 -10.74
N LEU A 956 -29.93 0.53 -10.28
CA LEU A 956 -29.96 1.07 -8.93
C LEU A 956 -30.08 2.60 -9.01
N PRO A 957 -31.25 3.17 -8.71
CA PRO A 957 -31.44 4.62 -8.66
C PRO A 957 -30.51 5.28 -7.64
N VAL A 958 -30.17 6.55 -7.85
CA VAL A 958 -29.37 7.32 -6.89
C VAL A 958 -30.31 7.95 -5.87
N GLU A 959 -30.34 7.41 -4.66
CA GLU A 959 -31.39 7.73 -3.68
C GLU A 959 -30.90 8.56 -2.50
N ASP A 960 -29.63 8.44 -2.14
CA ASP A 960 -29.05 9.04 -0.93
C ASP A 960 -27.55 9.30 -1.10
N LEU A 961 -27.19 10.57 -1.01
CA LEU A 961 -25.84 11.11 -1.04
C LEU A 961 -25.58 12.05 0.16
N VAL A 962 -26.30 11.86 1.27
CA VAL A 962 -26.21 12.73 2.45
C VAL A 962 -25.17 12.24 3.45
N GLY A 963 -24.27 13.12 3.87
CA GLY A 963 -23.32 12.87 4.97
C GLY A 963 -21.86 13.06 4.59
N PHE A 964 -21.59 13.77 3.50
CA PHE A 964 -20.26 14.13 3.04
C PHE A 964 -20.20 15.53 2.43
#